data_AF-A0A840NTL2-F1
#
_entry.id   AF-A0A840NTL2-F1
#
_cell.length_a   1.000
_cell.length_b   1.000
_cell.length_c   1.000
_cell.angle_alpha   90.00
_cell.angle_beta   90.00
_cell.angle_gamma   90.00
#
_symmetry.space_group_name_H-M   'P 1'
#
loop_
_entity.id
_entity.type
_entity.pdbx_description
1 polymer ?
#
loop_
_entity_poly.entity_id
_entity_poly.type
_entity_poly.pdbx_seq_one_letter_code
_entity_poly.pdbx_strand_id
1 'polypeptide(L)'
;MTARTPVTRPASTTFDQVPPDPMWTDRPAQDLWAPLSVPEADRLLRDGGYDLRVRWRSGAFRLVGEGAGSGVPLGAEPTWAELYRLLVRLRRRRRRYDPGWLARLTGTLGAADPAGSGAAAGEDPLTRTVLDDPLLRMHCATLVPESARRAPGGAVARGTGALPAPPHPEHPGGTVAVRPDALLAPGPDGAPGLLRLVIDNRFAHREHELRFFVEHFVRPPLRAFRHALEVRRTALFAAPDALAFELSTELEATGRVITATAAPAPDEHTAREAARTLLAVFADLADGFRRIGYSPPRGDSVRAAIDRVLAEELRHLDRPTARLLARTELRPHVHHVDADQHTILRHVLDTVQDRTRRRRWNRELPQPAVVIDLDLCGIIPLRRTVEATRAVSGPRAGAPNGIPELADPDSLPVLPTYADSTWHTFLELTGLHEKYPEVDWRAVHAEFFRAFARPWNRLRTDEVNAGLARFVWDVRDAGGQVVFCTGRRERVRDHTAAVLEAAGVPDAPLLCMPDDRTRPIPELKVARLREFGELDVIAVFDDMHANRIALTKEYPAALAIAVEVPGLVVERRPGQPVPDRAPAIATFETEPRPRSGGSGPGLLSHAHSLEELQIGALRANRSARRWAVRLNRDEALELAHTVLADADRAADRLARAARDRFGLTGPVPESERLDRVVHALHHVLSRKQFLKGARSNYQVEHLRRDVEPFLREDRPIDVVLLGFPIKQCLNGLKASGPLPDLAEFGGVVRLREMQRAATAVHPPGLRFRILTDGRHFRPRPLSITGTYSSILREYADLAGLGETAVIEEVDAVAARRLDVDLPAERAERAARHRRLLTDALRGLDIAERPLRTLARVDQRAAGADPAVAPSVEMFREMLMSVVYSVPLSVPAGIERVAWARAVYADVYDLDGTAVPPMLRRSRVEVLRRAWHTVVRYLATMRVDEELGYEELLFPNRVRLTVSAARPGRCGFTYLGGSGLLPWQGTGALDRRGQLGADFAVSLQDRGFVPVYSPLIGPRQPWFVVPAEHTRLGAGGGMRLDPEFAATARLRRK
;
A
#
# COMPACT_ATOMS: atom_id res chain seq x y z
N MET A 1 32.42 8.11 66.96
CA MET A 1 31.93 7.22 68.04
C MET A 1 31.02 6.20 67.38
N THR A 2 31.12 4.86 67.49
CA THR A 2 32.14 3.92 68.07
C THR A 2 31.69 2.50 67.64
N ALA A 3 32.52 1.49 67.35
CA ALA A 3 33.98 1.35 67.35
C ALA A 3 34.47 0.44 66.17
N ARG A 4 35.29 -0.60 66.44
CA ARG A 4 35.77 -1.64 65.49
C ARG A 4 35.94 -2.99 66.22
N THR A 5 35.83 -4.12 65.50
CA THR A 5 36.76 -5.27 65.65
C THR A 5 36.89 -6.06 64.31
N PRO A 6 38.09 -6.49 63.85
CA PRO A 6 38.28 -7.20 62.58
C PRO A 6 38.87 -8.63 62.69
N VAL A 7 38.45 -9.54 61.80
CA VAL A 7 38.95 -10.93 61.57
C VAL A 7 38.55 -11.34 60.14
N THR A 8 39.30 -11.99 59.24
CA THR A 8 40.75 -12.28 58.98
C THR A 8 40.93 -12.55 57.46
N ARG A 9 42.14 -12.87 56.96
CA ARG A 9 42.40 -13.51 55.65
C ARG A 9 42.79 -14.99 55.82
N PRO A 10 42.62 -15.82 54.79
CA PRO A 10 43.56 -16.91 54.52
C PRO A 10 44.23 -16.82 53.13
N ALA A 11 45.51 -17.22 53.13
CA ALA A 11 46.34 -17.79 52.06
C ALA A 11 46.24 -17.30 50.61
N SER A 12 47.38 -16.80 50.13
CA SER A 12 47.79 -16.83 48.72
C SER A 12 48.16 -18.25 48.28
N THR A 13 47.82 -18.61 47.04
CA THR A 13 48.50 -19.66 46.27
C THR A 13 48.96 -19.07 44.94
N THR A 14 50.27 -19.10 44.71
CA THR A 14 50.95 -18.76 43.45
C THR A 14 51.06 -19.99 42.55
N PHE A 15 51.60 -19.77 41.33
CA PHE A 15 51.80 -20.72 40.23
C PHE A 15 50.52 -21.00 39.41
N ASP A 16 50.52 -20.96 38.06
CA ASP A 16 51.64 -20.85 37.11
C ASP A 16 51.46 -19.79 36.00
N GLN A 17 52.59 -19.33 35.47
CA GLN A 17 52.63 -18.58 34.21
C GLN A 17 52.42 -19.55 33.04
N VAL A 18 51.35 -19.36 32.27
CA VAL A 18 51.21 -20.02 30.96
C VAL A 18 52.15 -19.31 29.96
N PRO A 19 52.97 -20.04 29.18
CA PRO A 19 53.93 -19.43 28.28
C PRO A 19 53.25 -18.67 27.12
N PRO A 20 53.94 -17.68 26.52
CA PRO A 20 53.49 -17.08 25.26
C PRO A 20 53.73 -18.07 24.11
N ASP A 21 52.69 -18.76 23.69
CA ASP A 21 52.71 -19.75 22.60
C ASP A 21 51.84 -19.27 21.41
N PRO A 22 52.04 -19.76 20.17
CA PRO A 22 52.70 -18.96 19.14
C PRO A 22 51.72 -18.12 18.31
N MET A 23 52.25 -17.45 17.28
CA MET A 23 51.44 -17.07 16.11
C MET A 23 50.77 -18.31 15.51
N TRP A 24 49.50 -18.54 15.81
CA TRP A 24 48.66 -19.52 15.11
C TRP A 24 48.33 -19.00 13.71
N THR A 25 49.15 -19.37 12.74
CA THR A 25 48.87 -19.23 11.30
C THR A 25 47.91 -20.31 10.82
N ASP A 26 47.05 -19.93 9.86
CA ASP A 26 46.40 -20.79 8.86
C ASP A 26 45.81 -22.14 9.33
N ARG A 27 44.72 -22.06 10.10
CA ARG A 27 43.63 -23.05 9.98
C ARG A 27 42.38 -22.37 9.42
N PRO A 28 41.70 -22.96 8.41
CA PRO A 28 40.44 -22.42 7.91
C PRO A 28 39.41 -22.39 9.04
N ALA A 29 38.42 -21.50 8.93
CA ALA A 29 37.32 -21.51 9.89
C ALA A 29 36.64 -22.89 9.85
N GLN A 30 36.53 -23.49 11.03
CA GLN A 30 36.05 -24.85 11.24
C GLN A 30 34.70 -25.05 10.57
N ASP A 31 34.43 -26.28 10.15
CA ASP A 31 33.11 -26.72 9.71
C ASP A 31 32.03 -26.18 10.67
N LEU A 32 30.92 -25.66 10.12
CA LEU A 32 29.82 -25.12 10.92
C LEU A 32 29.27 -26.14 11.93
N TRP A 33 29.44 -27.42 11.62
CA TRP A 33 28.99 -28.57 12.39
C TRP A 33 30.06 -29.13 13.33
N ALA A 34 31.28 -28.58 13.31
CA ALA A 34 32.33 -28.94 14.26
C ALA A 34 31.99 -28.48 15.70
N PRO A 35 32.45 -29.22 16.73
CA PRO A 35 32.33 -28.81 18.13
C PRO A 35 32.92 -27.43 18.43
N LEU A 36 32.22 -26.65 19.25
CA LEU A 36 32.55 -25.27 19.57
C LEU A 36 33.74 -25.17 20.54
N SER A 37 34.87 -24.70 20.02
CA SER A 37 36.03 -24.31 20.81
C SER A 37 35.74 -23.06 21.66
N VAL A 38 35.70 -23.21 22.98
CA VAL A 38 35.39 -22.10 23.93
C VAL A 38 36.34 -20.90 23.79
N PRO A 39 37.68 -21.05 23.68
CA PRO A 39 38.59 -19.92 23.52
C PRO A 39 38.35 -19.14 22.22
N GLU A 40 38.03 -19.84 21.13
CA GLU A 40 37.74 -19.24 19.83
C GLU A 40 36.36 -18.56 19.82
N ALA A 41 35.36 -19.15 20.49
CA ALA A 41 34.05 -18.55 20.67
C ALA A 41 34.13 -17.26 21.53
N ASP A 42 34.85 -17.28 22.65
CA ASP A 42 35.10 -16.09 23.48
C ASP A 42 35.91 -15.02 22.73
N ARG A 43 36.78 -15.40 21.78
CA ARG A 43 37.45 -14.47 20.87
C ARG A 43 36.46 -13.86 19.89
N LEU A 44 35.68 -14.66 19.15
CA LEU A 44 34.67 -14.19 18.20
C LEU A 44 33.65 -13.24 18.83
N LEU A 45 33.15 -13.56 20.03
CA LEU A 45 32.14 -12.76 20.72
C LEU A 45 32.68 -11.40 21.21
N ARG A 46 33.93 -11.38 21.68
CA ARG A 46 34.63 -10.15 22.09
C ARG A 46 35.00 -9.28 20.89
N ASP A 47 35.61 -9.88 19.86
CA ASP A 47 36.12 -9.16 18.70
C ASP A 47 34.98 -8.64 17.82
N GLY A 48 33.86 -9.36 17.77
CA GLY A 48 32.62 -8.92 17.13
C GLY A 48 31.81 -7.87 17.91
N GLY A 49 32.14 -7.61 19.18
CA GLY A 49 31.45 -6.63 20.03
C GLY A 49 30.03 -7.04 20.44
N TYR A 50 29.83 -8.33 20.75
CA TYR A 50 28.53 -8.90 21.13
C TYR A 50 28.18 -8.75 22.62
N ASP A 51 29.15 -8.41 23.47
CA ASP A 51 29.05 -8.30 24.94
C ASP A 51 28.62 -9.60 25.64
N LEU A 52 29.04 -10.74 25.06
CA LEU A 52 28.74 -12.10 25.48
C LEU A 52 30.01 -12.96 25.58
N ARG A 53 29.91 -14.09 26.31
CA ARG A 53 30.96 -15.10 26.48
C ARG A 53 30.37 -16.48 26.79
N VAL A 54 31.08 -17.56 26.48
CA VAL A 54 30.64 -18.96 26.64
C VAL A 54 31.18 -19.53 27.95
N ARG A 55 30.32 -20.08 28.82
CA ARG A 55 30.75 -20.67 30.10
C ARG A 55 30.08 -22.02 30.36
N TRP A 56 30.85 -23.00 30.82
CA TRP A 56 30.33 -24.29 31.29
C TRP A 56 29.65 -24.13 32.66
N ARG A 57 28.38 -24.53 32.79
CA ARG A 57 27.61 -24.53 34.04
C ARG A 57 26.53 -25.61 34.03
N SER A 58 26.51 -26.43 35.08
CA SER A 58 25.46 -27.45 35.30
C SER A 58 25.30 -28.44 34.14
N GLY A 59 26.43 -28.99 33.65
CA GLY A 59 26.44 -30.01 32.59
C GLY A 59 26.21 -29.50 31.16
N ALA A 60 26.23 -28.17 30.94
CA ALA A 60 26.10 -27.58 29.62
C ALA A 60 26.90 -26.28 29.48
N PHE A 61 27.31 -25.97 28.25
CA PHE A 61 27.75 -24.64 27.87
C PHE A 61 26.57 -23.67 27.83
N ARG A 62 26.81 -22.43 28.24
CA ARG A 62 25.84 -21.34 28.25
C ARG A 62 26.45 -20.04 27.72
N LEU A 63 25.69 -19.29 26.94
CA LEU A 63 25.99 -17.88 26.65
C LEU A 63 25.61 -17.00 27.84
N VAL A 64 26.56 -16.24 28.38
CA VAL A 64 26.37 -15.28 29.47
C VAL A 64 26.91 -13.91 29.10
N GLY A 65 26.32 -12.85 29.64
CA GLY A 65 26.68 -11.45 29.34
C GLY A 65 25.44 -10.55 29.33
N GLU A 66 25.57 -9.37 28.74
CA GLU A 66 24.49 -8.38 28.76
C GLU A 66 23.24 -8.91 28.03
N GLY A 67 22.06 -8.79 28.64
CA GLY A 67 20.80 -9.27 28.08
C GLY A 67 20.62 -10.80 27.99
N ALA A 68 21.60 -11.60 28.41
CA ALA A 68 21.50 -13.07 28.48
C ALA A 68 20.99 -13.59 29.85
N GLY A 69 20.78 -12.70 30.83
CA GLY A 69 20.28 -13.04 32.16
C GLY A 69 21.20 -14.01 32.92
N SER A 70 20.62 -15.07 33.49
CA SER A 70 21.36 -16.14 34.19
C SER A 70 22.16 -17.07 33.26
N GLY A 71 22.03 -16.91 31.94
CA GLY A 71 22.78 -17.63 30.93
C GLY A 71 21.92 -18.62 30.14
N VAL A 72 21.94 -18.47 28.81
CA VAL A 72 21.10 -19.24 27.88
C VAL A 72 21.86 -20.49 27.42
N PRO A 73 21.28 -21.70 27.52
CA PRO A 73 21.99 -22.94 27.20
C PRO A 73 22.29 -23.08 25.71
N LEU A 74 23.51 -23.56 25.42
CA LEU A 74 23.97 -23.99 24.10
C LEU A 74 23.90 -25.52 23.94
N GLY A 75 24.13 -26.29 25.01
CA GLY A 75 24.17 -27.75 24.97
C GLY A 75 25.40 -28.31 25.71
N ALA A 76 25.54 -29.63 25.75
CA ALA A 76 26.74 -30.28 26.31
C ALA A 76 27.93 -30.20 25.34
N GLU A 77 27.69 -30.39 24.04
CA GLU A 77 28.70 -30.35 22.97
C GLU A 77 28.17 -29.47 21.81
N PRO A 78 28.05 -28.15 22.02
CA PRO A 78 27.46 -27.27 21.02
C PRO A 78 28.39 -27.09 19.81
N THR A 79 27.79 -26.75 18.68
CA THR A 79 28.45 -26.44 17.41
C THR A 79 28.52 -24.94 17.13
N TRP A 80 29.30 -24.54 16.12
CA TRP A 80 29.29 -23.15 15.63
C TRP A 80 27.92 -22.72 15.09
N ALA A 81 27.24 -23.62 14.38
CA ALA A 81 25.87 -23.41 13.90
C ALA A 81 24.88 -23.08 15.04
N GLU A 82 24.98 -23.77 16.18
CA GLU A 82 24.14 -23.50 17.35
C GLU A 82 24.48 -22.18 18.04
N LEU A 83 25.76 -21.80 18.09
CA LEU A 83 26.16 -20.48 18.56
C LEU A 83 25.54 -19.36 17.72
N TYR A 84 25.65 -19.43 16.38
CA TYR A 84 25.05 -18.44 15.48
C TYR A 84 23.52 -18.40 15.61
N ARG A 85 22.86 -19.57 15.62
CA ARG A 85 21.41 -19.68 15.84
C ARG A 85 20.97 -19.04 17.16
N LEU A 86 21.77 -19.17 18.23
CA LEU A 86 21.47 -18.54 19.51
C LEU A 86 21.71 -17.02 19.51
N LEU A 87 22.74 -16.53 18.80
CA LEU A 87 22.95 -15.09 18.60
C LEU A 87 21.76 -14.44 17.86
N VAL A 88 21.28 -15.06 16.77
CA VAL A 88 20.09 -14.63 16.04
C VAL A 88 18.84 -14.63 16.94
N ARG A 89 18.63 -15.71 17.71
CA ARG A 89 17.51 -15.80 18.67
C ARG A 89 17.55 -14.70 19.74
N LEU A 90 18.74 -14.28 20.17
CA LEU A 90 18.97 -13.16 21.08
C LEU A 90 18.95 -11.79 20.40
N ARG A 91 18.78 -11.73 19.07
CA ARG A 91 18.85 -10.50 18.24
C ARG A 91 20.19 -9.77 18.40
N ARG A 92 21.26 -10.55 18.58
CA ARG A 92 22.64 -10.06 18.71
C ARG A 92 23.32 -10.20 17.35
N ARG A 93 23.89 -9.10 16.87
CA ARG A 93 24.61 -9.01 15.59
C ARG A 93 26.00 -8.44 15.82
N ARG A 94 26.95 -8.85 14.97
CA ARG A 94 28.31 -8.33 14.96
C ARG A 94 28.29 -6.82 14.74
N ARG A 95 28.87 -6.07 15.69
CA ARG A 95 28.97 -4.61 15.66
C ARG A 95 30.27 -4.10 15.04
N ARG A 96 31.32 -4.93 15.06
CA ARG A 96 32.67 -4.57 14.60
C ARG A 96 33.00 -5.31 13.30
N TYR A 97 33.30 -4.56 12.26
CA TYR A 97 33.82 -5.09 10.99
C TYR A 97 35.18 -5.77 11.19
N ASP A 98 35.37 -6.91 10.56
CA ASP A 98 36.60 -7.73 10.64
C ASP A 98 36.80 -8.47 9.31
N PRO A 99 37.70 -7.98 8.43
CA PRO A 99 37.85 -8.55 7.09
C PRO A 99 38.51 -9.94 7.13
N GLY A 100 39.40 -10.20 8.10
CA GLY A 100 40.00 -11.51 8.29
C GLY A 100 38.97 -12.55 8.72
N TRP A 101 38.00 -12.17 9.55
CA TRP A 101 36.85 -13.02 9.86
C TRP A 101 35.95 -13.23 8.64
N LEU A 102 35.65 -12.18 7.86
CA LEU A 102 34.78 -12.29 6.68
C LEU A 102 35.39 -13.21 5.63
N ALA A 103 36.67 -13.05 5.31
CA ALA A 103 37.40 -13.94 4.39
C ALA A 103 37.37 -15.40 4.88
N ARG A 104 37.52 -15.64 6.19
CA ARG A 104 37.40 -16.99 6.78
C ARG A 104 36.01 -17.59 6.61
N LEU A 105 34.93 -16.85 6.93
CA LEU A 105 33.57 -17.38 6.75
C LEU A 105 33.26 -17.63 5.27
N THR A 106 33.62 -16.69 4.39
CA THR A 106 33.54 -16.81 2.92
C THR A 106 34.17 -18.13 2.45
N GLY A 107 35.38 -18.47 2.94
CA GLY A 107 36.02 -19.76 2.66
C GLY A 107 35.22 -20.97 3.15
N THR A 108 34.77 -20.98 4.41
CA THR A 108 33.98 -22.10 4.99
C THR A 108 32.65 -22.33 4.26
N LEU A 109 32.03 -21.28 3.74
CA LEU A 109 30.73 -21.37 3.06
C LEU A 109 30.83 -21.67 1.55
N GLY A 110 32.01 -21.96 0.99
CA GLY A 110 32.17 -22.19 -0.45
C GLY A 110 31.72 -20.99 -1.30
N ALA A 111 32.01 -19.78 -0.82
CA ALA A 111 31.54 -18.53 -1.41
C ALA A 111 32.10 -18.27 -2.83
N ALA A 112 31.45 -17.34 -3.54
CA ALA A 112 31.86 -16.96 -4.89
C ALA A 112 33.25 -16.30 -4.91
N ASP A 113 34.19 -16.94 -5.60
CA ASP A 113 35.52 -16.39 -5.89
C ASP A 113 35.42 -15.36 -7.04
N PRO A 114 35.94 -14.13 -6.90
CA PRO A 114 35.96 -13.12 -7.97
C PRO A 114 36.83 -13.50 -9.19
N ALA A 115 37.62 -14.58 -9.14
CA ALA A 115 38.62 -14.95 -10.16
C ALA A 115 38.11 -15.12 -11.60
N GLY A 116 36.79 -15.20 -11.84
CA GLY A 116 36.20 -15.25 -13.18
C GLY A 116 36.08 -13.90 -13.91
N SER A 117 36.09 -12.77 -13.18
CA SER A 117 35.88 -11.44 -13.79
C SER A 117 37.16 -10.62 -13.86
N GLY A 118 37.69 -10.43 -15.08
CA GLY A 118 38.83 -9.56 -15.38
C GLY A 118 38.55 -8.05 -15.26
N ALA A 119 37.93 -7.62 -14.17
CA ALA A 119 37.62 -6.21 -13.90
C ALA A 119 38.86 -5.47 -13.38
N ALA A 120 39.38 -4.54 -14.19
CA ALA A 120 40.46 -3.65 -13.79
C ALA A 120 40.04 -2.71 -12.63
N ALA A 121 41.02 -2.16 -11.91
CA ALA A 121 40.85 -1.41 -10.66
C ALA A 121 40.21 0.01 -10.77
N GLY A 122 39.18 0.16 -11.60
CA GLY A 122 38.28 1.33 -11.64
C GLY A 122 36.97 1.07 -10.88
N GLU A 123 36.16 2.12 -10.72
CA GLU A 123 34.79 1.95 -10.21
C GLU A 123 33.93 1.21 -11.25
N ASP A 124 33.49 0.00 -10.91
CA ASP A 124 32.57 -0.79 -11.74
C ASP A 124 31.24 -0.03 -11.97
N PRO A 125 30.81 0.18 -13.23
CA PRO A 125 29.55 0.84 -13.55
C PRO A 125 28.30 0.18 -12.94
N LEU A 126 28.32 -1.13 -12.72
CA LEU A 126 27.24 -1.86 -12.05
C LEU A 126 27.20 -1.55 -10.56
N THR A 127 28.34 -1.58 -9.87
CA THR A 127 28.50 -1.19 -8.46
C THR A 127 27.97 0.22 -8.22
N ARG A 128 28.35 1.18 -9.08
CA ARG A 128 27.81 2.54 -9.03
C ARG A 128 26.31 2.60 -9.27
N THR A 129 25.80 1.87 -10.27
CA THR A 129 24.35 1.76 -10.52
C THR A 129 23.58 1.20 -9.32
N VAL A 130 24.12 0.20 -8.62
CA VAL A 130 23.50 -0.38 -7.40
C VAL A 130 23.62 0.56 -6.19
N LEU A 131 24.64 1.42 -6.12
CA LEU A 131 24.76 2.44 -5.07
C LEU A 131 23.77 3.60 -5.27
N ASP A 132 23.67 4.09 -6.51
CA ASP A 132 22.89 5.26 -6.92
C ASP A 132 21.38 4.95 -7.04
N ASP A 133 20.99 3.72 -7.39
CA ASP A 133 19.59 3.28 -7.45
C ASP A 133 19.13 2.63 -6.12
N PRO A 134 18.24 3.26 -5.33
CA PRO A 134 17.87 2.74 -4.01
C PRO A 134 17.11 1.40 -4.04
N LEU A 135 16.36 1.12 -5.11
CA LEU A 135 15.59 -0.12 -5.22
C LEU A 135 16.48 -1.29 -5.60
N LEU A 136 17.48 -1.07 -6.46
CA LEU A 136 18.58 -2.03 -6.62
C LEU A 136 19.34 -2.19 -5.31
N ARG A 137 19.73 -1.10 -4.65
CA ARG A 137 20.49 -1.15 -3.39
C ARG A 137 19.83 -2.01 -2.31
N MET A 138 18.50 -1.96 -2.19
CA MET A 138 17.72 -2.74 -1.23
C MET A 138 17.62 -4.23 -1.53
N HIS A 139 17.81 -4.65 -2.79
CA HIS A 139 17.59 -6.02 -3.26
C HIS A 139 18.83 -6.67 -3.91
N CYS A 140 19.88 -5.89 -4.15
CA CYS A 140 21.07 -6.26 -4.90
C CYS A 140 22.34 -5.67 -4.26
N ALA A 141 23.45 -6.37 -4.43
CA ALA A 141 24.82 -5.93 -4.19
C ALA A 141 25.70 -6.38 -5.37
N THR A 142 26.93 -5.92 -5.36
CA THR A 142 28.04 -6.36 -6.22
C THR A 142 29.15 -6.97 -5.37
N LEU A 143 30.08 -7.70 -6.00
CA LEU A 143 31.35 -8.08 -5.37
C LEU A 143 32.42 -7.06 -5.76
N VAL A 144 33.04 -6.44 -4.77
CA VAL A 144 34.13 -5.47 -4.98
C VAL A 144 35.38 -5.98 -4.25
N PRO A 145 36.56 -6.00 -4.90
CA PRO A 145 37.83 -6.34 -4.24
C PRO A 145 38.11 -5.40 -3.07
N GLU A 146 38.66 -5.92 -1.97
CA GLU A 146 38.91 -5.12 -0.76
C GLU A 146 39.83 -3.91 -1.02
N SER A 147 40.79 -4.05 -1.95
CA SER A 147 41.70 -2.97 -2.40
C SER A 147 41.00 -1.75 -3.02
N ALA A 148 39.77 -1.89 -3.52
CA ALA A 148 39.01 -0.78 -4.12
C ALA A 148 38.19 0.02 -3.08
N ARG A 149 38.04 -0.47 -1.84
CA ARG A 149 37.40 0.30 -0.76
C ARG A 149 38.38 1.32 -0.16
N ARG A 150 38.32 2.56 -0.63
CA ARG A 150 38.99 3.70 0.03
C ARG A 150 38.44 3.90 1.45
N ALA A 151 39.16 3.41 2.46
CA ALA A 151 38.88 3.72 3.85
C ALA A 151 39.29 5.18 4.17
N PRO A 152 38.46 5.96 4.89
CA PRO A 152 38.88 7.24 5.45
C PRO A 152 39.84 6.97 6.63
N GLY A 153 41.14 6.85 6.34
CA GLY A 153 42.15 6.53 7.37
C GLY A 153 43.44 5.85 6.91
N GLY A 154 43.66 5.62 5.60
CA GLY A 154 45.00 5.38 5.05
C GLY A 154 45.70 4.04 5.34
N ALA A 155 45.07 3.10 6.05
CA ALA A 155 45.62 1.75 6.26
C ALA A 155 45.02 0.74 5.27
N VAL A 156 45.82 0.25 4.32
CA VAL A 156 45.42 -0.84 3.41
C VAL A 156 45.63 -2.18 4.10
N ALA A 157 44.55 -2.80 4.56
CA ALA A 157 44.59 -4.19 5.00
C ALA A 157 44.77 -5.10 3.76
N ARG A 158 45.78 -5.97 3.77
CA ARG A 158 45.94 -7.03 2.77
C ARG A 158 45.03 -8.21 3.12
N GLY A 159 43.74 -8.08 2.85
CA GLY A 159 42.80 -9.21 2.77
C GLY A 159 42.55 -9.60 1.31
N THR A 160 42.31 -10.89 1.08
CA THR A 160 42.17 -11.48 -0.27
C THR A 160 40.72 -11.75 -0.68
N GLY A 161 39.73 -11.28 0.09
CA GLY A 161 38.31 -11.52 -0.16
C GLY A 161 37.61 -10.37 -0.90
N ALA A 162 36.79 -10.69 -1.91
CA ALA A 162 35.78 -9.74 -2.40
C ALA A 162 34.59 -9.68 -1.43
N LEU A 163 34.00 -8.50 -1.25
CA LEU A 163 32.93 -8.27 -0.28
C LEU A 163 31.69 -7.61 -0.90
N PRO A 164 30.47 -7.92 -0.39
CA PRO A 164 29.24 -7.32 -0.89
C PRO A 164 29.24 -5.79 -0.77
N ALA A 165 29.05 -5.10 -1.89
CA ALA A 165 29.00 -3.65 -1.99
C ALA A 165 27.68 -3.16 -2.64
N PRO A 166 27.07 -2.08 -2.15
CA PRO A 166 27.38 -1.43 -0.88
C PRO A 166 27.03 -2.33 0.33
N PRO A 167 27.64 -2.06 1.51
CA PRO A 167 27.42 -2.85 2.73
C PRO A 167 25.97 -2.76 3.22
N HIS A 168 25.44 -3.85 3.79
CA HIS A 168 24.09 -3.88 4.31
C HIS A 168 23.97 -3.06 5.62
N PRO A 169 23.07 -2.06 5.71
CA PRO A 169 23.04 -1.11 6.84
C PRO A 169 22.70 -1.75 8.18
N GLU A 170 21.97 -2.87 8.16
CA GLU A 170 21.54 -3.61 9.36
C GLU A 170 22.59 -4.62 9.88
N HIS A 171 23.72 -4.80 9.17
CA HIS A 171 24.81 -5.74 9.51
C HIS A 171 26.19 -5.04 9.45
N PRO A 172 26.50 -4.15 10.41
CA PRO A 172 27.74 -3.35 10.39
C PRO A 172 29.03 -4.18 10.55
N GLY A 173 28.94 -5.41 11.07
CA GLY A 173 30.05 -6.36 11.08
C GLY A 173 30.42 -6.94 9.71
N GLY A 174 29.62 -6.68 8.67
CA GLY A 174 29.80 -7.20 7.31
C GLY A 174 28.78 -8.28 6.92
N THR A 175 28.89 -8.71 5.67
CA THR A 175 28.05 -9.73 5.02
C THR A 175 28.92 -10.57 4.08
N VAL A 176 28.44 -11.76 3.72
CA VAL A 176 29.14 -12.72 2.85
C VAL A 176 28.25 -13.14 1.67
N ALA A 177 28.88 -13.63 0.61
CA ALA A 177 28.22 -14.08 -0.62
C ALA A 177 28.15 -15.60 -0.70
N VAL A 178 26.96 -16.19 -0.77
CA VAL A 178 26.79 -17.65 -0.85
C VAL A 178 26.10 -18.01 -2.17
N ARG A 179 26.77 -18.82 -2.99
CA ARG A 179 26.22 -19.30 -4.27
C ARG A 179 25.05 -20.28 -4.04
N PRO A 180 24.12 -20.45 -5.01
CA PRO A 180 23.04 -21.41 -4.90
C PRO A 180 23.51 -22.84 -4.61
N ASP A 181 24.58 -23.29 -5.28
CA ASP A 181 25.17 -24.61 -5.09
C ASP A 181 25.66 -24.85 -3.64
N ALA A 182 26.44 -23.92 -3.09
CA ALA A 182 26.89 -23.97 -1.70
C ALA A 182 25.74 -23.85 -0.67
N LEU A 183 24.72 -23.03 -0.97
CA LEU A 183 23.52 -22.91 -0.13
C LEU A 183 22.71 -24.21 -0.07
N LEU A 184 22.70 -24.97 -1.18
CA LEU A 184 21.91 -26.19 -1.39
C LEU A 184 22.66 -27.49 -1.07
N ALA A 185 23.95 -27.39 -0.74
CA ALA A 185 24.78 -28.52 -0.34
C ALA A 185 24.22 -29.23 0.91
N PRO A 186 24.25 -30.57 0.96
CA PRO A 186 23.91 -31.33 2.16
C PRO A 186 24.92 -31.07 3.28
N GLY A 187 24.49 -31.19 4.54
CA GLY A 187 25.42 -31.20 5.66
C GLY A 187 26.19 -32.53 5.76
N PRO A 188 27.41 -32.52 6.33
CA PRO A 188 28.17 -33.74 6.60
C PRO A 188 27.45 -34.63 7.61
N ASP A 189 27.64 -35.95 7.50
CA ASP A 189 27.22 -36.97 8.49
C ASP A 189 25.76 -36.87 8.99
N GLY A 190 24.85 -36.41 8.12
CA GLY A 190 23.42 -36.25 8.43
C GLY A 190 23.05 -34.92 9.12
N ALA A 191 24.01 -34.01 9.28
CA ALA A 191 23.75 -32.65 9.75
C ALA A 191 22.84 -31.87 8.77
N PRO A 192 22.09 -30.85 9.24
CA PRO A 192 21.29 -30.00 8.36
C PRO A 192 22.16 -29.27 7.32
N GLY A 193 21.69 -29.14 6.07
CA GLY A 193 22.35 -28.28 5.08
C GLY A 193 22.23 -26.78 5.41
N LEU A 194 23.06 -25.95 4.79
CA LEU A 194 23.13 -24.49 5.07
C LEU A 194 21.76 -23.80 4.89
N LEU A 195 21.01 -24.12 3.83
CA LEU A 195 19.66 -23.58 3.63
C LEU A 195 18.71 -23.88 4.80
N ARG A 196 18.80 -25.06 5.45
CA ARG A 196 18.01 -25.37 6.65
C ARG A 196 18.44 -24.49 7.82
N LEU A 197 19.73 -24.31 8.05
CA LEU A 197 20.22 -23.43 9.12
C LEU A 197 19.71 -21.99 8.95
N VAL A 198 19.79 -21.44 7.73
CA VAL A 198 19.33 -20.07 7.43
C VAL A 198 17.81 -19.93 7.56
N ILE A 199 17.00 -20.91 7.11
CA ILE A 199 15.54 -20.87 7.31
C ILE A 199 15.20 -21.05 8.79
N ASP A 200 15.94 -21.85 9.55
CA ASP A 200 15.77 -21.98 11.00
C ASP A 200 16.15 -20.71 11.76
N ASN A 201 17.01 -19.85 11.22
CA ASN A 201 17.29 -18.53 11.80
C ASN A 201 16.10 -17.53 11.72
N ARG A 202 14.97 -17.87 11.06
CA ARG A 202 13.74 -17.03 10.97
C ARG A 202 13.09 -16.63 12.31
N PHE A 203 13.53 -17.14 13.46
CA PHE A 203 12.92 -16.89 14.78
C PHE A 203 12.77 -15.41 15.14
N ALA A 204 13.62 -14.52 14.61
CA ALA A 204 13.49 -13.07 14.77
C ALA A 204 12.11 -12.54 14.29
N HIS A 205 11.51 -13.21 13.30
CA HIS A 205 10.32 -12.77 12.55
C HIS A 205 9.03 -13.55 12.85
N ARG A 206 9.09 -14.70 13.54
CA ARG A 206 7.94 -15.61 13.80
C ARG A 206 7.15 -15.96 12.53
N GLU A 207 7.86 -16.20 11.43
CA GLU A 207 7.28 -16.42 10.10
C GLU A 207 7.27 -17.91 9.73
N HIS A 208 6.29 -18.31 8.90
CA HIS A 208 6.21 -19.64 8.29
C HIS A 208 7.38 -19.88 7.32
N GLU A 209 7.89 -21.10 7.30
CA GLU A 209 9.13 -21.55 6.62
C GLU A 209 9.10 -21.20 5.13
N LEU A 210 8.08 -21.69 4.41
CA LEU A 210 7.89 -21.44 2.98
C LEU A 210 7.76 -19.94 2.67
N ARG A 211 7.15 -19.16 3.56
CA ARG A 211 6.97 -17.72 3.37
C ARG A 211 8.30 -16.99 3.54
N PHE A 212 9.06 -17.33 4.59
CA PHE A 212 10.40 -16.80 4.80
C PHE A 212 11.30 -17.11 3.60
N PHE A 213 11.30 -18.36 3.13
CA PHE A 213 12.06 -18.80 1.96
C PHE A 213 11.74 -17.96 0.70
N VAL A 214 10.45 -17.86 0.34
CA VAL A 214 10.01 -17.10 -0.83
C VAL A 214 10.38 -15.61 -0.73
N GLU A 215 10.20 -14.98 0.44
CA GLU A 215 10.51 -13.55 0.64
C GLU A 215 12.02 -13.22 0.62
N HIS A 216 12.91 -14.19 0.88
CA HIS A 216 14.36 -13.97 0.99
C HIS A 216 15.19 -14.54 -0.17
N PHE A 217 14.73 -15.60 -0.83
CA PHE A 217 15.49 -16.27 -1.91
C PHE A 217 14.83 -16.17 -3.29
N VAL A 218 13.51 -16.01 -3.37
CA VAL A 218 12.77 -15.95 -4.65
C VAL A 218 12.44 -14.51 -5.03
N ARG A 219 11.83 -13.76 -4.11
CA ARG A 219 11.38 -12.38 -4.38
C ARG A 219 12.53 -11.38 -4.63
N PRO A 220 13.66 -11.40 -3.89
CA PRO A 220 14.74 -10.43 -4.11
C PRO A 220 15.41 -10.46 -5.50
N PRO A 221 15.86 -11.62 -6.05
CA PRO A 221 16.47 -11.63 -7.38
C PRO A 221 15.47 -11.23 -8.46
N LEU A 222 14.22 -11.68 -8.37
CA LEU A 222 13.18 -11.31 -9.33
C LEU A 222 12.89 -9.80 -9.33
N ARG A 223 12.94 -9.14 -8.17
CA ARG A 223 12.82 -7.68 -8.04
C ARG A 223 14.02 -6.95 -8.62
N ALA A 224 15.23 -7.39 -8.31
CA ALA A 224 16.46 -6.83 -8.87
C ALA A 224 16.47 -6.95 -10.40
N PHE A 225 16.16 -8.14 -10.93
CA PHE A 225 16.00 -8.43 -12.36
C PHE A 225 14.97 -7.51 -13.01
N ARG A 226 13.73 -7.50 -12.50
CA ARG A 226 12.67 -6.66 -13.06
C ARG A 226 13.05 -5.18 -13.05
N HIS A 227 13.54 -4.66 -11.92
CA HIS A 227 13.81 -3.23 -11.79
C HIS A 227 14.99 -2.79 -12.67
N ALA A 228 16.06 -3.60 -12.76
CA ALA A 228 17.15 -3.36 -13.70
C ALA A 228 16.65 -3.35 -15.16
N LEU A 229 15.78 -4.29 -15.54
CA LEU A 229 15.26 -4.41 -16.89
C LEU A 229 14.29 -3.27 -17.28
N GLU A 230 13.39 -2.90 -16.38
CA GLU A 230 12.33 -1.90 -16.61
C GLU A 230 12.82 -0.47 -16.45
N VAL A 231 13.67 -0.18 -15.44
CA VAL A 231 14.10 1.19 -15.11
C VAL A 231 15.49 1.50 -15.64
N ARG A 232 16.45 0.57 -15.54
CA ARG A 232 17.85 0.78 -15.96
C ARG A 232 18.16 0.29 -17.37
N ARG A 233 17.22 -0.42 -18.01
CA ARG A 233 17.42 -1.13 -19.30
C ARG A 233 18.70 -1.97 -19.28
N THR A 234 18.80 -2.82 -18.26
CA THR A 234 19.95 -3.68 -18.00
C THR A 234 19.47 -5.08 -17.61
N ALA A 235 20.03 -6.14 -18.19
CA ALA A 235 19.77 -7.50 -17.74
C ALA A 235 20.81 -7.91 -16.68
N LEU A 236 20.32 -8.39 -15.54
CA LEU A 236 21.13 -9.08 -14.52
C LEU A 236 21.01 -10.59 -14.73
N PHE A 237 21.99 -11.35 -14.23
CA PHE A 237 21.96 -12.82 -14.18
C PHE A 237 21.98 -13.52 -15.56
N ALA A 238 22.50 -12.87 -16.61
CA ALA A 238 22.63 -13.45 -17.94
C ALA A 238 23.73 -14.54 -18.04
N ALA A 239 24.52 -14.76 -16.99
CA ALA A 239 25.47 -15.87 -16.87
C ALA A 239 25.12 -16.77 -15.68
N PRO A 240 25.28 -18.11 -15.76
CA PRO A 240 24.82 -19.05 -14.73
C PRO A 240 25.41 -18.83 -13.33
N ASP A 241 26.62 -18.30 -13.27
CA ASP A 241 27.42 -18.04 -12.07
C ASP A 241 27.29 -16.59 -11.54
N ALA A 242 26.48 -15.75 -12.20
CA ALA A 242 26.32 -14.33 -11.86
C ALA A 242 25.33 -14.05 -10.70
N LEU A 243 24.84 -15.06 -9.98
CA LEU A 243 23.88 -14.89 -8.88
C LEU A 243 24.35 -15.61 -7.61
N ALA A 244 24.45 -14.86 -6.52
CA ALA A 244 24.64 -15.36 -5.16
C ALA A 244 23.68 -14.66 -4.17
N PHE A 245 23.53 -15.21 -2.97
CA PHE A 245 22.70 -14.65 -1.89
C PHE A 245 23.57 -13.99 -0.83
N GLU A 246 23.14 -12.83 -0.32
CA GLU A 246 23.83 -12.16 0.79
C GLU A 246 23.34 -12.70 2.15
N LEU A 247 24.28 -13.19 2.96
CA LEU A 247 24.04 -13.61 4.35
C LEU A 247 24.79 -12.69 5.35
N SER A 248 24.24 -12.57 6.55
CA SER A 248 24.93 -11.92 7.68
C SER A 248 26.04 -12.80 8.26
N THR A 249 26.85 -12.21 9.15
CA THR A 249 27.87 -12.93 9.93
C THR A 249 27.30 -14.02 10.85
N GLU A 250 26.01 -13.99 11.15
CA GLU A 250 25.28 -14.98 11.96
C GLU A 250 24.40 -15.91 11.09
N LEU A 251 24.59 -15.89 9.77
CA LEU A 251 23.82 -16.67 8.79
C LEU A 251 22.32 -16.30 8.79
N GLU A 252 21.99 -15.01 8.97
CA GLU A 252 20.66 -14.48 8.62
C GLU A 252 20.62 -14.12 7.12
N ALA A 253 19.54 -14.45 6.40
CA ALA A 253 19.36 -13.99 5.02
C ALA A 253 19.01 -12.49 4.97
N THR A 254 19.86 -11.67 4.34
CA THR A 254 19.64 -10.20 4.29
C THR A 254 18.49 -9.80 3.37
N GLY A 255 18.11 -10.69 2.45
CA GLY A 255 17.09 -10.41 1.42
C GLY A 255 17.62 -9.57 0.26
N ARG A 256 18.95 -9.59 0.05
CA ARG A 256 19.62 -9.14 -1.17
C ARG A 256 20.27 -10.31 -1.89
N VAL A 257 20.36 -10.18 -3.21
CA VAL A 257 21.24 -10.99 -4.04
C VAL A 257 22.50 -10.22 -4.40
N ILE A 258 23.49 -10.93 -4.93
CA ILE A 258 24.79 -10.41 -5.30
C ILE A 258 25.02 -10.80 -6.76
N THR A 259 25.45 -9.86 -7.58
CA THR A 259 25.85 -10.11 -8.97
C THR A 259 27.19 -9.47 -9.31
N ALA A 260 27.97 -10.14 -10.15
CA ALA A 260 29.24 -9.63 -10.66
C ALA A 260 29.13 -9.09 -12.10
N THR A 261 28.02 -9.37 -12.80
CA THR A 261 27.86 -9.02 -14.22
C THR A 261 26.47 -8.44 -14.51
N ALA A 262 26.42 -7.58 -15.52
CA ALA A 262 25.19 -6.98 -16.02
C ALA A 262 25.38 -6.58 -17.49
N ALA A 263 24.35 -6.84 -18.31
CA ALA A 263 24.36 -6.52 -19.73
C ALA A 263 23.51 -5.26 -20.01
N PRO A 264 24.09 -4.13 -20.45
CA PRO A 264 23.35 -2.93 -20.80
C PRO A 264 22.56 -3.12 -22.10
N ALA A 265 21.42 -2.43 -22.22
CA ALA A 265 20.54 -2.46 -23.40
C ALA A 265 20.20 -3.90 -23.89
N PRO A 266 19.63 -4.75 -23.03
CA PRO A 266 19.44 -6.16 -23.33
C PRO A 266 18.49 -6.37 -24.51
N ASP A 267 18.97 -7.19 -25.44
CA ASP A 267 18.18 -7.74 -26.54
C ASP A 267 17.36 -8.97 -26.09
N GLU A 268 16.65 -9.56 -27.03
CA GLU A 268 15.81 -10.73 -26.77
C GLU A 268 16.61 -11.95 -26.32
N HIS A 269 17.84 -12.12 -26.83
CA HIS A 269 18.71 -13.24 -26.44
C HIS A 269 19.17 -13.08 -24.99
N THR A 270 19.70 -11.91 -24.65
CA THR A 270 20.17 -11.59 -23.30
C THR A 270 19.05 -11.71 -22.26
N ALA A 271 17.85 -11.21 -22.58
CA ALA A 271 16.69 -11.31 -21.70
C ALA A 271 16.20 -12.76 -21.53
N ARG A 272 16.34 -13.60 -22.56
CA ARG A 272 16.03 -15.03 -22.51
C ARG A 272 17.02 -15.80 -21.64
N GLU A 273 18.33 -15.60 -21.81
CA GLU A 273 19.34 -16.27 -20.96
C GLU A 273 19.20 -15.88 -19.49
N ALA A 274 19.00 -14.57 -19.19
CA ALA A 274 18.73 -14.13 -17.83
C ALA A 274 17.44 -14.74 -17.23
N ALA A 275 16.38 -14.89 -18.03
CA ALA A 275 15.14 -15.55 -17.61
C ALA A 275 15.35 -17.06 -17.32
N ARG A 276 16.13 -17.75 -18.16
CA ARG A 276 16.50 -19.16 -17.98
C ARG A 276 17.30 -19.39 -16.71
N THR A 277 18.37 -18.62 -16.50
CA THR A 277 19.20 -18.71 -15.29
C THR A 277 18.37 -18.47 -14.03
N LEU A 278 17.48 -17.48 -14.03
CA LEU A 278 16.61 -17.20 -12.89
C LEU A 278 15.64 -18.36 -12.60
N LEU A 279 15.01 -18.94 -13.63
CA LEU A 279 14.10 -20.07 -13.49
C LEU A 279 14.80 -21.37 -13.07
N ALA A 280 16.02 -21.62 -13.57
CA ALA A 280 16.84 -22.76 -13.15
C ALA A 280 17.16 -22.68 -11.65
N VAL A 281 17.67 -21.53 -11.18
CA VAL A 281 17.94 -21.32 -9.75
C VAL A 281 16.68 -21.46 -8.90
N PHE A 282 15.51 -21.00 -9.39
CA PHE A 282 14.25 -21.18 -8.66
C PHE A 282 13.80 -22.65 -8.60
N ALA A 283 14.08 -23.46 -9.61
CA ALA A 283 13.85 -24.90 -9.56
C ALA A 283 14.78 -25.57 -8.53
N ASP A 284 16.09 -25.27 -8.57
CA ASP A 284 17.07 -25.83 -7.63
C ASP A 284 16.78 -25.47 -6.17
N LEU A 285 16.39 -24.20 -5.92
CA LEU A 285 15.98 -23.73 -4.61
C LEU A 285 14.68 -24.38 -4.13
N ALA A 286 13.70 -24.58 -5.01
CA ALA A 286 12.48 -25.31 -4.67
C ALA A 286 12.80 -26.75 -4.25
N ASP A 287 13.71 -27.39 -4.98
CA ASP A 287 14.12 -28.77 -4.74
C ASP A 287 14.94 -28.91 -3.46
N GLY A 288 15.82 -27.96 -3.16
CA GLY A 288 16.48 -27.86 -1.86
C GLY A 288 15.49 -27.68 -0.71
N PHE A 289 14.51 -26.78 -0.85
CA PHE A 289 13.48 -26.59 0.16
C PHE A 289 12.66 -27.87 0.39
N ARG A 290 12.36 -28.65 -0.67
CA ARG A 290 11.71 -29.96 -0.56
C ARG A 290 12.58 -30.97 0.22
N ARG A 291 13.88 -31.07 -0.09
CA ARG A 291 14.82 -32.00 0.59
C ARG A 291 14.95 -31.75 2.11
N ILE A 292 14.68 -30.52 2.57
CA ILE A 292 14.76 -30.13 3.99
C ILE A 292 13.63 -30.70 4.87
N GLY A 293 12.55 -31.24 4.27
CA GLY A 293 11.59 -32.07 5.01
C GLY A 293 10.70 -31.35 6.02
N TYR A 294 10.38 -30.07 5.82
CA TYR A 294 9.38 -29.38 6.66
C TYR A 294 7.96 -29.97 6.45
N SER A 295 7.35 -30.46 7.53
CA SER A 295 6.04 -31.13 7.50
C SER A 295 4.85 -30.20 7.22
N PRO A 296 3.90 -30.65 6.40
CA PRO A 296 4.02 -30.67 4.96
C PRO A 296 3.43 -29.37 4.37
N PRO A 297 3.97 -28.96 3.22
CA PRO A 297 3.07 -28.66 2.13
C PRO A 297 3.49 -29.47 0.89
N ARG A 298 2.52 -30.06 0.16
CA ARG A 298 2.77 -30.98 -0.98
C ARG A 298 3.73 -30.36 -1.99
N GLY A 299 4.46 -31.17 -2.78
CA GLY A 299 5.47 -30.65 -3.73
C GLY A 299 4.97 -29.50 -4.63
N ASP A 300 3.72 -29.58 -5.08
CA ASP A 300 3.04 -28.55 -5.89
C ASP A 300 2.93 -27.18 -5.19
N SER A 301 2.90 -27.15 -3.87
CA SER A 301 2.73 -25.93 -3.07
C SER A 301 3.95 -25.00 -3.08
N VAL A 302 5.17 -25.55 -3.17
CA VAL A 302 6.40 -24.75 -3.23
C VAL A 302 6.49 -24.08 -4.59
N ARG A 303 6.26 -24.86 -5.66
CA ARG A 303 6.16 -24.37 -7.04
C ARG A 303 5.05 -23.32 -7.18
N ALA A 304 3.84 -23.62 -6.72
CA ALA A 304 2.72 -22.65 -6.73
C ALA A 304 2.97 -21.38 -5.90
N ALA A 305 3.83 -21.43 -4.87
CA ALA A 305 4.26 -20.24 -4.14
C ALA A 305 5.30 -19.41 -4.91
N ILE A 306 6.20 -20.05 -5.67
CA ILE A 306 7.13 -19.39 -6.59
C ILE A 306 6.36 -18.78 -7.77
N ASP A 307 5.49 -19.54 -8.42
CA ASP A 307 4.64 -19.10 -9.55
C ASP A 307 3.77 -17.90 -9.16
N ARG A 308 3.28 -17.87 -7.91
CA ARG A 308 2.57 -16.72 -7.36
C ARG A 308 3.46 -15.49 -7.24
N VAL A 309 4.71 -15.64 -6.81
CA VAL A 309 5.66 -14.50 -6.74
C VAL A 309 6.14 -14.06 -8.12
N LEU A 310 6.30 -15.00 -9.07
CA LEU A 310 6.50 -14.68 -10.48
C LEU A 310 5.35 -13.82 -11.01
N ALA A 311 4.10 -14.25 -10.81
CA ALA A 311 2.92 -13.49 -11.19
C ALA A 311 2.83 -12.12 -10.47
N GLU A 312 3.02 -12.06 -9.15
CA GLU A 312 2.97 -10.81 -8.36
C GLU A 312 4.04 -9.78 -8.79
N GLU A 313 5.28 -10.26 -9.02
CA GLU A 313 6.40 -9.39 -9.33
C GLU A 313 6.45 -9.00 -10.82
N LEU A 314 6.00 -9.87 -11.74
CA LEU A 314 5.90 -9.59 -13.19
C LEU A 314 4.54 -9.02 -13.64
N ARG A 315 3.62 -8.72 -12.71
CA ARG A 315 2.38 -7.98 -13.02
C ARG A 315 2.61 -6.49 -13.26
N HIS A 316 1.90 -5.93 -14.23
CA HIS A 316 1.96 -4.52 -14.63
C HIS A 316 3.40 -4.09 -14.97
N LEU A 317 4.03 -4.77 -15.93
CA LEU A 317 5.27 -4.35 -16.57
C LEU A 317 5.00 -3.21 -17.56
N ASP A 318 6.01 -2.42 -17.91
CA ASP A 318 5.89 -1.49 -19.04
C ASP A 318 5.79 -2.22 -20.40
N ARG A 319 5.36 -1.52 -21.45
CA ARG A 319 5.11 -2.14 -22.77
C ARG A 319 6.38 -2.73 -23.42
N PRO A 320 7.56 -2.07 -23.37
CA PRO A 320 8.80 -2.67 -23.85
C PRO A 320 9.20 -3.94 -23.09
N THR A 321 9.24 -3.92 -21.76
CA THR A 321 9.65 -5.08 -20.95
C THR A 321 8.66 -6.23 -21.05
N ALA A 322 7.35 -5.96 -21.12
CA ALA A 322 6.35 -6.99 -21.36
C ALA A 322 6.54 -7.67 -22.72
N ARG A 323 6.80 -6.91 -23.79
CA ARG A 323 7.08 -7.47 -25.13
C ARG A 323 8.34 -8.33 -25.14
N LEU A 324 9.38 -7.90 -24.44
CA LEU A 324 10.65 -8.61 -24.31
C LEU A 324 10.48 -9.94 -23.56
N LEU A 325 9.84 -9.93 -22.39
CA LEU A 325 9.62 -11.13 -21.58
C LEU A 325 8.54 -12.06 -22.13
N ALA A 326 7.61 -11.58 -22.96
CA ALA A 326 6.63 -12.44 -23.63
C ALA A 326 7.27 -13.43 -24.64
N ARG A 327 8.55 -13.24 -24.98
CA ARG A 327 9.34 -14.14 -25.84
C ARG A 327 10.30 -15.05 -25.05
N THR A 328 10.19 -15.08 -23.73
CA THR A 328 10.97 -15.96 -22.84
C THR A 328 10.07 -16.93 -22.10
N GLU A 329 10.69 -17.85 -21.37
CA GLU A 329 10.07 -18.86 -20.52
C GLU A 329 9.24 -18.23 -19.38
N LEU A 330 9.40 -16.92 -19.10
CA LEU A 330 8.58 -16.15 -18.15
C LEU A 330 7.21 -15.73 -18.71
N ARG A 331 6.95 -15.91 -20.01
CA ARG A 331 5.69 -15.54 -20.70
C ARG A 331 4.40 -15.82 -19.89
N PRO A 332 4.21 -16.96 -19.19
CA PRO A 332 2.99 -17.24 -18.44
C PRO A 332 2.69 -16.27 -17.28
N HIS A 333 3.70 -15.51 -16.82
CA HIS A 333 3.59 -14.55 -15.71
C HIS A 333 3.65 -13.09 -16.16
N VAL A 334 3.93 -12.84 -17.45
CA VAL A 334 4.07 -11.50 -18.02
C VAL A 334 2.71 -10.86 -18.19
N HIS A 335 2.52 -9.69 -17.56
CA HIS A 335 1.25 -8.97 -17.64
C HIS A 335 1.48 -7.47 -17.81
N HIS A 336 0.77 -6.88 -18.77
CA HIS A 336 0.79 -5.47 -19.13
C HIS A 336 -0.62 -4.88 -19.12
N VAL A 337 -0.74 -3.60 -18.80
CA VAL A 337 -1.96 -2.81 -19.03
C VAL A 337 -1.57 -1.66 -19.94
N ASP A 338 -2.35 -1.42 -20.99
CA ASP A 338 -2.05 -0.30 -21.89
C ASP A 338 -2.29 1.05 -21.18
N ALA A 339 -1.46 2.05 -21.51
CA ALA A 339 -1.52 3.37 -20.88
C ALA A 339 -2.83 4.10 -21.18
N ASP A 340 -3.33 3.94 -22.40
CA ASP A 340 -4.53 4.63 -22.86
C ASP A 340 -5.75 4.01 -22.18
N GLN A 341 -5.84 2.67 -22.17
CA GLN A 341 -6.85 1.91 -21.41
C GLN A 341 -6.88 2.31 -19.93
N HIS A 342 -5.71 2.37 -19.27
CA HIS A 342 -5.63 2.80 -17.88
C HIS A 342 -6.20 4.21 -17.68
N THR A 343 -5.85 5.15 -18.57
CA THR A 343 -6.32 6.53 -18.53
C THR A 343 -7.83 6.64 -18.74
N ILE A 344 -8.39 5.88 -19.69
CA ILE A 344 -9.83 5.82 -19.98
C ILE A 344 -10.59 5.31 -18.75
N LEU A 345 -10.21 4.15 -18.20
CA LEU A 345 -10.86 3.55 -17.04
C LEU A 345 -10.73 4.42 -15.79
N ARG A 346 -9.57 5.06 -15.58
CA ARG A 346 -9.38 6.04 -14.51
C ARG A 346 -10.30 7.25 -14.66
N HIS A 347 -10.41 7.82 -15.86
CA HIS A 347 -11.28 8.96 -16.11
C HIS A 347 -12.76 8.64 -15.80
N VAL A 348 -13.24 7.44 -16.10
CA VAL A 348 -14.59 6.98 -15.70
C VAL A 348 -14.72 6.93 -14.18
N LEU A 349 -13.77 6.32 -13.47
CA LEU A 349 -13.79 6.22 -12.00
C LEU A 349 -13.74 7.60 -11.32
N ASP A 350 -12.87 8.49 -11.78
CA ASP A 350 -12.73 9.86 -11.27
C ASP A 350 -14.03 10.66 -11.51
N THR A 351 -14.67 10.48 -12.66
CA THR A 351 -15.95 11.13 -12.99
C THR A 351 -17.10 10.59 -12.13
N VAL A 352 -17.18 9.26 -11.92
CA VAL A 352 -18.12 8.65 -10.96
C VAL A 352 -17.90 9.24 -9.57
N GLN A 353 -16.65 9.33 -9.11
CA GLN A 353 -16.31 9.90 -7.80
C GLN A 353 -16.72 11.37 -7.69
N ASP A 354 -16.53 12.17 -8.74
CA ASP A 354 -16.94 13.58 -8.77
C ASP A 354 -18.46 13.78 -8.78
N ARG A 355 -19.20 12.94 -9.49
CA ARG A 355 -20.68 12.96 -9.45
C ARG A 355 -21.20 12.51 -8.10
N THR A 356 -20.63 11.45 -7.49
CA THR A 356 -20.89 11.07 -6.10
C THR A 356 -20.60 12.23 -5.13
N ARG A 357 -19.46 12.92 -5.30
CA ARG A 357 -19.10 14.10 -4.49
C ARG A 357 -20.14 15.23 -4.61
N ARG A 358 -20.70 15.48 -5.78
CA ARG A 358 -21.78 16.47 -5.98
C ARG A 358 -23.09 16.01 -5.34
N ARG A 359 -23.45 14.74 -5.50
CA ARG A 359 -24.66 14.13 -4.92
C ARG A 359 -24.71 14.21 -3.38
N ARG A 360 -23.57 14.23 -2.70
CA ARG A 360 -23.49 14.50 -1.25
C ARG A 360 -24.01 15.88 -0.84
N TRP A 361 -23.96 16.87 -1.73
CA TRP A 361 -24.41 18.25 -1.49
C TRP A 361 -25.76 18.56 -2.14
N ASN A 362 -26.14 17.84 -3.19
CA ASN A 362 -27.48 17.84 -3.76
C ASN A 362 -27.96 16.39 -3.95
N ARG A 363 -28.79 15.91 -3.01
CA ARG A 363 -29.25 14.51 -2.97
C ARG A 363 -30.34 14.17 -3.98
N GLU A 364 -30.96 15.18 -4.60
CA GLU A 364 -31.92 15.01 -5.70
C GLU A 364 -31.24 14.50 -6.98
N LEU A 365 -29.91 14.65 -7.08
CA LEU A 365 -29.16 14.11 -8.22
C LEU A 365 -29.21 12.56 -8.24
N PRO A 366 -29.50 11.94 -9.40
CA PRO A 366 -29.48 10.48 -9.52
C PRO A 366 -28.08 9.91 -9.27
N GLN A 367 -28.01 8.62 -8.92
CA GLN A 367 -26.73 7.97 -8.64
C GLN A 367 -25.93 7.77 -9.94
N PRO A 368 -24.62 8.11 -9.98
CA PRO A 368 -23.79 7.89 -11.15
C PRO A 368 -23.71 6.40 -11.51
N ALA A 369 -23.94 6.10 -12.78
CA ALA A 369 -24.05 4.74 -13.29
C ALA A 369 -23.06 4.50 -14.44
N VAL A 370 -22.52 3.28 -14.50
CA VAL A 370 -21.71 2.79 -15.61
C VAL A 370 -22.44 1.62 -16.27
N VAL A 371 -22.72 1.74 -17.57
CA VAL A 371 -23.42 0.72 -18.35
C VAL A 371 -22.40 -0.15 -19.09
N ILE A 372 -22.54 -1.47 -18.96
CA ILE A 372 -21.60 -2.45 -19.54
C ILE A 372 -22.39 -3.52 -20.30
N ASP A 373 -22.12 -3.72 -21.59
CA ASP A 373 -22.57 -4.93 -22.29
C ASP A 373 -21.78 -6.18 -21.82
N LEU A 374 -22.36 -7.36 -22.01
CA LEU A 374 -21.70 -8.62 -21.67
C LEU A 374 -21.06 -9.32 -22.86
N ASP A 375 -21.75 -9.55 -23.98
CA ASP A 375 -21.20 -10.39 -25.04
C ASP A 375 -20.06 -9.68 -25.78
N LEU A 376 -18.86 -10.27 -25.81
CA LEU A 376 -17.65 -9.66 -26.38
C LEU A 376 -17.20 -8.37 -25.67
N CYS A 377 -17.85 -8.01 -24.56
CA CYS A 377 -17.53 -6.85 -23.74
C CYS A 377 -17.14 -7.30 -22.33
N GLY A 378 -18.09 -7.48 -21.41
CA GLY A 378 -17.82 -8.01 -20.06
C GLY A 378 -17.55 -9.52 -19.98
N ILE A 379 -17.95 -10.29 -21.00
CA ILE A 379 -17.88 -11.75 -21.09
C ILE A 379 -17.30 -12.12 -22.46
N ILE A 380 -16.25 -12.94 -22.45
CA ILE A 380 -15.54 -13.45 -23.63
C ILE A 380 -15.99 -14.90 -23.87
N PRO A 381 -16.76 -15.17 -24.94
CA PRO A 381 -17.26 -16.51 -25.24
C PRO A 381 -16.23 -17.36 -26.01
N LEU A 382 -14.94 -17.23 -25.69
CA LEU A 382 -13.81 -17.75 -26.49
C LEU A 382 -13.95 -19.23 -26.84
N ARG A 383 -14.22 -20.07 -25.82
CA ARG A 383 -14.40 -21.52 -26.02
C ARG A 383 -15.56 -21.83 -26.96
N ARG A 384 -16.68 -21.11 -26.84
CA ARG A 384 -17.85 -21.29 -27.73
C ARG A 384 -17.55 -20.82 -29.15
N THR A 385 -16.77 -19.76 -29.32
CA THR A 385 -16.25 -19.34 -30.64
C THR A 385 -15.39 -20.42 -31.26
N VAL A 386 -14.40 -20.97 -30.54
CA VAL A 386 -13.51 -22.03 -31.03
C VAL A 386 -14.30 -23.31 -31.38
N GLU A 387 -15.21 -23.76 -30.51
CA GLU A 387 -16.08 -24.92 -30.76
C GLU A 387 -17.01 -24.70 -31.97
N ALA A 388 -17.58 -23.50 -32.14
CA ALA A 388 -18.43 -23.18 -33.28
C ALA A 388 -17.65 -23.04 -34.60
N THR A 389 -16.42 -22.51 -34.56
CA THR A 389 -15.51 -22.43 -35.72
C THR A 389 -15.17 -23.84 -36.22
N ARG A 390 -14.77 -24.74 -35.31
CA ARG A 390 -14.53 -26.16 -35.62
C ARG A 390 -15.77 -26.84 -36.22
N ALA A 391 -16.95 -26.56 -35.69
CA ALA A 391 -18.20 -27.16 -36.17
C ALA A 391 -18.56 -26.80 -37.62
N VAL A 392 -18.07 -25.68 -38.17
CA VAL A 392 -18.32 -25.27 -39.57
C VAL A 392 -17.19 -25.61 -40.55
N SER A 393 -16.17 -26.32 -40.10
CA SER A 393 -15.02 -26.70 -40.94
C SER A 393 -15.29 -27.80 -41.98
N GLY A 394 -16.44 -28.49 -41.90
CA GLY A 394 -16.74 -29.66 -42.74
C GLY A 394 -16.95 -29.38 -44.24
N PRO A 395 -16.89 -30.45 -45.08
CA PRO A 395 -17.13 -30.41 -46.53
C PRO A 395 -18.37 -29.63 -46.97
N ARG A 396 -18.21 -28.81 -48.01
CA ARG A 396 -19.27 -27.98 -48.61
C ARG A 396 -18.96 -27.62 -50.06
N ALA A 397 -19.93 -27.04 -50.78
CA ALA A 397 -19.68 -26.45 -52.10
C ALA A 397 -18.57 -25.38 -52.01
N GLY A 398 -17.65 -25.36 -52.97
CA GLY A 398 -16.42 -24.55 -52.93
C GLY A 398 -15.31 -25.04 -51.99
N ALA A 399 -15.57 -26.03 -51.12
CA ALA A 399 -14.58 -26.63 -50.22
C ALA A 399 -14.90 -28.13 -49.94
N PRO A 400 -14.73 -29.02 -50.93
CA PRO A 400 -15.17 -30.42 -50.83
C PRO A 400 -14.39 -31.26 -49.80
N ASN A 401 -13.18 -30.84 -49.43
CA ASN A 401 -12.38 -31.46 -48.37
C ASN A 401 -12.57 -30.77 -47.00
N GLY A 402 -13.51 -29.83 -46.89
CA GLY A 402 -13.63 -28.92 -45.75
C GLY A 402 -12.64 -27.75 -45.83
N ILE A 403 -12.61 -26.96 -44.75
CA ILE A 403 -11.79 -25.74 -44.61
C ILE A 403 -10.84 -25.96 -43.42
N PRO A 404 -9.57 -26.38 -43.66
CA PRO A 404 -8.63 -26.77 -42.60
C PRO A 404 -8.37 -25.69 -41.54
N GLU A 405 -8.38 -24.42 -41.93
CA GLU A 405 -8.17 -23.28 -41.04
C GLU A 405 -9.31 -23.10 -40.02
N LEU A 406 -10.53 -23.53 -40.38
CA LEU A 406 -11.65 -23.56 -39.45
C LEU A 406 -11.61 -24.81 -38.56
N ALA A 407 -10.97 -25.90 -39.02
CA ALA A 407 -10.77 -27.13 -38.24
C ALA A 407 -9.70 -26.93 -37.15
N ASP A 408 -8.69 -26.10 -37.44
CA ASP A 408 -7.69 -25.63 -36.48
C ASP A 408 -7.76 -24.10 -36.26
N PRO A 409 -8.68 -23.59 -35.42
CA PRO A 409 -8.82 -22.16 -35.18
C PRO A 409 -7.59 -21.50 -34.54
N ASP A 410 -6.68 -22.28 -33.96
CA ASP A 410 -5.44 -21.76 -33.38
C ASP A 410 -4.42 -21.34 -34.48
N SER A 411 -4.67 -21.74 -35.74
CA SER A 411 -3.95 -21.29 -36.93
C SER A 411 -4.43 -19.93 -37.48
N LEU A 412 -5.61 -19.45 -37.06
CA LEU A 412 -6.20 -18.22 -37.58
C LEU A 412 -5.57 -16.96 -36.93
N PRO A 413 -5.30 -15.89 -37.70
CA PRO A 413 -4.79 -14.63 -37.15
C PRO A 413 -5.81 -13.91 -36.24
N VAL A 414 -7.12 -14.14 -36.47
CA VAL A 414 -8.24 -13.65 -35.67
C VAL A 414 -9.38 -14.68 -35.70
N LEU A 415 -10.11 -14.80 -34.59
CA LEU A 415 -11.31 -15.64 -34.49
C LEU A 415 -12.58 -14.87 -34.89
N PRO A 416 -13.59 -15.53 -35.45
CA PRO A 416 -14.86 -14.90 -35.82
C PRO A 416 -15.69 -14.53 -34.58
N THR A 417 -16.64 -13.61 -34.74
CA THR A 417 -17.71 -13.40 -33.75
C THR A 417 -19.07 -13.80 -34.32
N TYR A 418 -20.10 -13.79 -33.46
CA TYR A 418 -21.48 -14.05 -33.88
C TYR A 418 -22.12 -12.87 -34.64
N ALA A 419 -21.50 -11.68 -34.63
CA ALA A 419 -22.06 -10.46 -35.22
C ALA A 419 -21.80 -10.39 -36.73
N ASP A 420 -22.89 -10.27 -37.50
CA ASP A 420 -22.90 -10.12 -38.97
C ASP A 420 -21.99 -8.97 -39.44
N SER A 421 -21.99 -7.84 -38.71
CA SER A 421 -21.15 -6.66 -38.98
C SER A 421 -19.63 -6.92 -38.93
N THR A 422 -19.19 -8.02 -38.32
CA THR A 422 -17.77 -8.40 -38.22
C THR A 422 -17.38 -9.58 -39.12
N TRP A 423 -18.36 -10.32 -39.68
CA TRP A 423 -18.09 -11.56 -40.40
C TRP A 423 -17.29 -11.33 -41.69
N HIS A 424 -17.64 -10.29 -42.47
CA HIS A 424 -16.85 -9.91 -43.64
C HIS A 424 -15.41 -9.53 -43.27
N THR A 425 -15.21 -8.74 -42.21
CA THR A 425 -13.88 -8.36 -41.71
C THR A 425 -13.06 -9.59 -41.30
N PHE A 426 -13.69 -10.63 -40.72
CA PHE A 426 -13.02 -11.88 -40.38
C PHE A 426 -12.53 -12.61 -41.64
N LEU A 427 -13.36 -12.70 -42.68
CA LEU A 427 -12.98 -13.36 -43.93
C LEU A 427 -11.90 -12.60 -44.72
N GLU A 428 -11.89 -11.27 -44.64
CA GLU A 428 -10.81 -10.42 -45.17
C GLU A 428 -9.50 -10.66 -44.41
N LEU A 429 -9.51 -10.58 -43.07
CA LEU A 429 -8.29 -10.69 -42.25
C LEU A 429 -7.67 -12.08 -42.23
N THR A 430 -8.43 -13.12 -42.56
CA THR A 430 -7.98 -14.51 -42.65
C THR A 430 -7.64 -14.93 -44.08
N GLY A 431 -7.96 -14.12 -45.10
CA GLY A 431 -7.82 -14.48 -46.52
C GLY A 431 -8.77 -15.59 -46.98
N LEU A 432 -9.71 -16.03 -46.12
CA LEU A 432 -10.60 -17.16 -46.41
C LEU A 432 -11.55 -16.90 -47.59
N HIS A 433 -11.99 -15.64 -47.78
CA HIS A 433 -12.85 -15.29 -48.91
C HIS A 433 -12.13 -15.45 -50.26
N GLU A 434 -10.87 -15.01 -50.32
CA GLU A 434 -10.02 -15.13 -51.52
C GLU A 434 -9.62 -16.57 -51.80
N LYS A 435 -9.35 -17.35 -50.74
CA LYS A 435 -8.97 -18.77 -50.85
C LYS A 435 -10.13 -19.69 -51.24
N TYR A 436 -11.36 -19.38 -50.81
CA TYR A 436 -12.56 -20.17 -51.08
C TYR A 436 -13.69 -19.27 -51.64
N PRO A 437 -13.57 -18.79 -52.90
CA PRO A 437 -14.51 -17.82 -53.49
C PRO A 437 -15.88 -18.43 -53.81
N GLU A 438 -15.98 -19.75 -53.99
CA GLU A 438 -17.21 -20.48 -54.29
C GLU A 438 -18.02 -20.89 -53.04
N VAL A 439 -17.50 -20.67 -51.83
CA VAL A 439 -18.18 -21.01 -50.58
C VAL A 439 -19.26 -19.97 -50.27
N ASP A 440 -20.50 -20.42 -49.99
CA ASP A 440 -21.55 -19.56 -49.42
C ASP A 440 -21.22 -19.21 -47.97
N TRP A 441 -20.44 -18.15 -47.80
CA TRP A 441 -20.02 -17.62 -46.52
C TRP A 441 -21.17 -17.11 -45.63
N ARG A 442 -22.35 -16.83 -46.20
CA ARG A 442 -23.55 -16.44 -45.45
C ARG A 442 -24.24 -17.68 -44.86
N ALA A 443 -24.28 -18.79 -45.59
CA ALA A 443 -24.69 -20.08 -45.03
C ALA A 443 -23.73 -20.56 -43.92
N VAL A 444 -22.41 -20.41 -44.12
CA VAL A 444 -21.38 -20.72 -43.10
C VAL A 444 -21.63 -19.88 -41.82
N HIS A 445 -21.89 -18.58 -41.94
CA HIS A 445 -22.21 -17.72 -40.80
C HIS A 445 -23.47 -18.19 -40.05
N ALA A 446 -24.53 -18.55 -40.78
CA ALA A 446 -25.76 -19.04 -40.18
C ALA A 446 -25.58 -20.41 -39.46
N GLU A 447 -24.71 -21.29 -39.96
CA GLU A 447 -24.27 -22.50 -39.26
C GLU A 447 -23.46 -22.18 -38.01
N PHE A 448 -22.46 -21.29 -38.13
CA PHE A 448 -21.61 -20.86 -37.02
C PHE A 448 -22.44 -20.24 -35.89
N PHE A 449 -23.36 -19.32 -36.21
CA PHE A 449 -24.27 -18.72 -35.24
C PHE A 449 -25.13 -19.76 -34.52
N ARG A 450 -25.64 -20.77 -35.23
CA ARG A 450 -26.42 -21.87 -34.62
C ARG A 450 -25.57 -22.72 -33.66
N ALA A 451 -24.35 -23.06 -34.05
CA ALA A 451 -23.40 -23.82 -33.22
C ALA A 451 -22.88 -23.02 -32.01
N PHE A 452 -22.72 -21.70 -32.16
CA PHE A 452 -22.33 -20.78 -31.11
C PHE A 452 -23.45 -20.55 -30.09
N ALA A 453 -24.70 -20.39 -30.56
CA ALA A 453 -25.84 -20.03 -29.73
C ALA A 453 -26.52 -21.23 -29.03
N ARG A 454 -26.22 -22.47 -29.42
CA ARG A 454 -26.85 -23.68 -28.85
C ARG A 454 -25.84 -24.81 -28.60
N PRO A 455 -26.05 -25.66 -27.58
CA PRO A 455 -27.08 -25.56 -26.54
C PRO A 455 -26.78 -24.48 -25.49
N TRP A 456 -27.82 -23.87 -24.89
CA TRP A 456 -27.68 -22.71 -23.99
C TRP A 456 -26.87 -22.97 -22.72
N ASN A 457 -26.79 -24.22 -22.26
CA ASN A 457 -25.96 -24.58 -21.10
C ASN A 457 -24.47 -24.29 -21.32
N ARG A 458 -23.99 -24.23 -22.58
CA ARG A 458 -22.61 -23.82 -22.91
C ARG A 458 -22.31 -22.36 -22.54
N LEU A 459 -23.31 -21.50 -22.31
CA LEU A 459 -23.08 -20.14 -21.80
C LEU A 459 -22.31 -20.16 -20.46
N ARG A 460 -22.40 -21.25 -19.69
CA ARG A 460 -21.62 -21.45 -18.45
C ARG A 460 -20.12 -21.68 -18.68
N THR A 461 -19.67 -21.83 -19.93
CA THR A 461 -18.25 -21.93 -20.29
C THR A 461 -17.70 -20.63 -20.89
N ASP A 462 -18.47 -19.54 -20.87
CA ASP A 462 -17.92 -18.22 -21.19
C ASP A 462 -17.03 -17.74 -20.03
N GLU A 463 -16.00 -16.96 -20.36
CA GLU A 463 -15.08 -16.37 -19.38
C GLU A 463 -15.41 -14.89 -19.17
N VAL A 464 -15.12 -14.34 -17.99
CA VAL A 464 -15.29 -12.89 -17.74
C VAL A 464 -14.05 -12.14 -18.26
N ASN A 465 -14.25 -11.01 -18.93
CA ASN A 465 -13.16 -10.18 -19.43
C ASN A 465 -12.26 -9.71 -18.28
N ALA A 466 -10.94 -9.78 -18.50
CA ALA A 466 -9.95 -9.52 -17.47
C ALA A 466 -10.18 -8.16 -16.80
N GLY A 467 -10.09 -8.13 -15.46
CA GLY A 467 -10.31 -6.94 -14.65
C GLY A 467 -11.76 -6.59 -14.34
N LEU A 468 -12.78 -7.14 -15.03
CA LEU A 468 -14.17 -6.67 -14.89
C LEU A 468 -14.64 -6.69 -13.43
N ALA A 469 -14.43 -7.80 -12.72
CA ALA A 469 -14.83 -7.93 -11.32
C ALA A 469 -14.23 -6.82 -10.43
N ARG A 470 -12.96 -6.44 -10.65
CA ARG A 470 -12.32 -5.35 -9.89
C ARG A 470 -12.78 -3.97 -10.34
N PHE A 471 -13.00 -3.74 -11.64
CA PHE A 471 -13.55 -2.48 -12.13
C PHE A 471 -14.96 -2.23 -11.58
N VAL A 472 -15.79 -3.27 -11.47
CA VAL A 472 -17.12 -3.19 -10.85
C VAL A 472 -17.04 -2.92 -9.34
N TRP A 473 -16.01 -3.43 -8.64
CA TRP A 473 -15.70 -2.99 -7.26
C TRP A 473 -15.28 -1.52 -7.23
N ASP A 474 -14.35 -1.09 -8.07
CA ASP A 474 -13.82 0.28 -8.10
C ASP A 474 -14.93 1.32 -8.37
N VAL A 475 -15.90 1.04 -9.24
CA VAL A 475 -17.07 1.91 -9.48
C VAL A 475 -17.95 2.05 -8.23
N ARG A 476 -18.10 0.99 -7.42
CA ARG A 476 -18.88 0.99 -6.17
C ARG A 476 -18.14 1.68 -5.04
N ASP A 477 -16.84 1.47 -4.96
CA ASP A 477 -15.91 2.14 -4.05
C ASP A 477 -15.89 3.67 -4.33
N ALA A 478 -15.99 4.08 -5.60
CA ALA A 478 -16.24 5.48 -6.01
C ALA A 478 -17.69 5.99 -5.75
N GLY A 479 -18.57 5.14 -5.21
CA GLY A 479 -19.95 5.45 -4.82
C GLY A 479 -21.00 5.31 -5.93
N GLY A 480 -20.60 4.95 -7.15
CA GLY A 480 -21.50 4.71 -8.27
C GLY A 480 -22.14 3.32 -8.25
N GLN A 481 -22.82 3.00 -9.35
CA GLN A 481 -23.39 1.68 -9.63
C GLN A 481 -22.98 1.20 -11.03
N VAL A 482 -22.98 -0.11 -11.24
CA VAL A 482 -22.82 -0.73 -12.56
C VAL A 482 -24.14 -1.36 -12.97
N VAL A 483 -24.55 -1.18 -14.22
CA VAL A 483 -25.72 -1.84 -14.81
C VAL A 483 -25.25 -2.65 -16.02
N PHE A 484 -25.44 -3.97 -15.98
CA PHE A 484 -25.18 -4.82 -17.13
C PHE A 484 -26.37 -4.77 -18.08
N CYS A 485 -26.18 -4.35 -19.33
CA CYS A 485 -27.24 -4.20 -20.32
C CYS A 485 -26.91 -5.01 -21.58
N THR A 486 -27.37 -6.26 -21.60
CA THR A 486 -26.90 -7.28 -22.55
C THR A 486 -27.89 -7.57 -23.67
N GLY A 487 -27.36 -7.87 -24.86
CA GLY A 487 -28.13 -8.46 -25.97
C GLY A 487 -28.68 -9.87 -25.71
N ARG A 488 -28.40 -10.53 -24.57
CA ARG A 488 -28.97 -11.85 -24.23
C ARG A 488 -30.47 -11.77 -23.92
N ARG A 489 -31.19 -12.86 -24.19
CA ARG A 489 -32.64 -12.96 -23.86
C ARG A 489 -32.87 -13.39 -22.41
N GLU A 490 -34.03 -13.04 -21.87
CA GLU A 490 -34.44 -13.34 -20.49
C GLU A 490 -34.26 -14.83 -20.10
N ARG A 491 -34.64 -15.79 -20.97
CA ARG A 491 -34.47 -17.25 -20.71
C ARG A 491 -33.05 -17.73 -20.40
N VAL A 492 -32.01 -16.93 -20.67
CA VAL A 492 -30.60 -17.30 -20.36
C VAL A 492 -29.97 -16.44 -19.27
N ARG A 493 -30.78 -15.69 -18.51
CA ARG A 493 -30.38 -14.91 -17.33
C ARG A 493 -29.54 -15.74 -16.37
N ASP A 494 -30.03 -16.90 -15.94
CA ASP A 494 -29.40 -17.70 -14.89
C ASP A 494 -28.03 -18.26 -15.28
N HIS A 495 -27.84 -18.58 -16.57
CA HIS A 495 -26.52 -18.98 -17.08
C HIS A 495 -25.53 -17.80 -17.05
N THR A 496 -26.00 -16.61 -17.41
CA THR A 496 -25.19 -15.39 -17.47
C THR A 496 -24.83 -14.89 -16.07
N ALA A 497 -25.80 -14.88 -15.15
CA ALA A 497 -25.59 -14.52 -13.75
C ALA A 497 -24.59 -15.48 -13.07
N ALA A 498 -24.68 -16.78 -13.33
CA ALA A 498 -23.75 -17.76 -12.76
C ALA A 498 -22.30 -17.60 -13.26
N VAL A 499 -22.07 -17.12 -14.48
CA VAL A 499 -20.72 -16.80 -14.99
C VAL A 499 -20.13 -15.60 -14.24
N LEU A 500 -20.93 -14.53 -14.08
CA LEU A 500 -20.54 -13.33 -13.33
C LEU A 500 -20.25 -13.67 -11.85
N GLU A 501 -21.12 -14.45 -11.21
CA GLU A 501 -20.96 -14.92 -9.82
C GLU A 501 -19.71 -15.80 -9.65
N ALA A 502 -19.47 -16.77 -10.55
CA ALA A 502 -18.30 -17.64 -10.50
C ALA A 502 -16.98 -16.87 -10.68
N ALA A 503 -16.99 -15.76 -11.44
CA ALA A 503 -15.86 -14.86 -11.61
C ALA A 503 -15.70 -13.83 -10.47
N GLY A 504 -16.56 -13.86 -9.44
CA GLY A 504 -16.52 -12.91 -8.33
C GLY A 504 -16.94 -11.49 -8.70
N VAL A 505 -17.69 -11.31 -9.80
CA VAL A 505 -18.25 -10.01 -10.19
C VAL A 505 -19.30 -9.60 -9.15
N PRO A 506 -19.22 -8.39 -8.57
CA PRO A 506 -20.16 -7.94 -7.56
C PRO A 506 -21.59 -7.86 -8.09
N ASP A 507 -22.53 -8.44 -7.33
CA ASP A 507 -23.97 -8.47 -7.63
C ASP A 507 -24.50 -7.12 -8.13
N ALA A 508 -24.93 -7.08 -9.39
CA ALA A 508 -25.31 -5.87 -10.13
C ALA A 508 -26.65 -6.08 -10.86
N PRO A 509 -27.43 -5.01 -11.12
CA PRO A 509 -28.54 -5.04 -12.06
C PRO A 509 -28.13 -5.65 -13.41
N LEU A 510 -28.84 -6.69 -13.83
CA LEU A 510 -28.68 -7.38 -15.11
C LEU A 510 -29.95 -7.19 -15.95
N LEU A 511 -29.86 -6.40 -17.00
CA LEU A 511 -30.95 -6.10 -17.93
C LEU A 511 -30.80 -6.98 -19.18
N CYS A 512 -31.71 -7.94 -19.34
CA CYS A 512 -31.79 -8.82 -20.50
C CYS A 512 -32.95 -8.40 -21.41
N MET A 513 -32.85 -8.81 -22.68
CA MET A 513 -33.85 -8.51 -23.71
C MET A 513 -35.07 -9.44 -23.59
N PRO A 514 -36.27 -8.97 -23.96
CA PRO A 514 -37.47 -9.81 -24.02
C PRO A 514 -37.27 -11.07 -24.87
N ASP A 515 -37.94 -12.14 -24.47
CA ASP A 515 -37.78 -13.46 -25.08
C ASP A 515 -38.41 -13.59 -26.46
N ASP A 516 -39.34 -12.70 -26.76
CA ASP A 516 -40.16 -12.52 -27.96
C ASP A 516 -39.69 -11.35 -28.84
N ARG A 517 -38.52 -10.76 -28.54
CA ARG A 517 -38.05 -9.52 -29.19
C ARG A 517 -38.16 -9.55 -30.73
N THR A 518 -38.79 -8.51 -31.27
CA THR A 518 -38.87 -8.22 -32.71
C THR A 518 -38.13 -6.93 -33.09
N ARG A 519 -37.87 -6.05 -32.13
CA ARG A 519 -37.18 -4.75 -32.32
C ARG A 519 -35.65 -4.90 -32.31
N PRO A 520 -34.91 -3.94 -32.91
CA PRO A 520 -33.45 -3.89 -32.85
C PRO A 520 -32.91 -3.86 -31.40
N ILE A 521 -31.78 -4.53 -31.16
CA ILE A 521 -31.12 -4.57 -29.85
C ILE A 521 -30.79 -3.16 -29.31
N PRO A 522 -30.24 -2.20 -30.10
CA PRO A 522 -29.92 -0.87 -29.59
C PRO A 522 -31.14 -0.12 -29.00
N GLU A 523 -32.31 -0.23 -29.65
CA GLU A 523 -33.55 0.37 -29.15
C GLU A 523 -34.03 -0.28 -27.85
N LEU A 524 -33.92 -1.62 -27.77
CA LEU A 524 -34.34 -2.37 -26.59
C LEU A 524 -33.42 -2.11 -25.39
N LYS A 525 -32.11 -1.90 -25.59
CA LYS A 525 -31.20 -1.47 -24.53
C LYS A 525 -31.61 -0.12 -23.94
N VAL A 526 -31.89 0.88 -24.79
CA VAL A 526 -32.39 2.20 -24.37
C VAL A 526 -33.70 2.07 -23.60
N ALA A 527 -34.66 1.27 -24.11
CA ALA A 527 -35.94 1.05 -23.44
C ALA A 527 -35.76 0.40 -22.04
N ARG A 528 -34.93 -0.65 -21.93
CA ARG A 528 -34.67 -1.32 -20.65
C ARG A 528 -33.98 -0.44 -19.62
N LEU A 529 -33.12 0.48 -20.03
CA LEU A 529 -32.49 1.44 -19.11
C LEU A 529 -33.48 2.49 -18.61
N ARG A 530 -34.39 2.98 -19.46
CA ARG A 530 -35.50 3.85 -19.04
C ARG A 530 -36.43 3.15 -18.05
N GLU A 531 -36.78 1.90 -18.31
CA GLU A 531 -37.60 1.06 -17.42
C GLU A 531 -36.94 0.83 -16.05
N PHE A 532 -35.61 0.89 -15.97
CA PHE A 532 -34.85 0.70 -14.72
C PHE A 532 -34.89 1.93 -13.80
N GLY A 533 -35.03 3.15 -14.36
CA GLY A 533 -35.19 4.40 -13.62
C GLY A 533 -34.22 5.50 -14.03
N GLU A 534 -34.22 6.62 -13.29
CA GLU A 534 -33.33 7.76 -13.56
C GLU A 534 -31.88 7.47 -13.15
N LEU A 535 -30.95 7.67 -14.09
CA LEU A 535 -29.52 7.39 -13.94
C LEU A 535 -28.68 8.56 -14.46
N ASP A 536 -27.63 8.95 -13.72
CA ASP A 536 -26.56 9.79 -14.26
C ASP A 536 -25.54 8.87 -14.96
N VAL A 537 -25.82 8.49 -16.22
CA VAL A 537 -24.96 7.56 -16.96
C VAL A 537 -23.65 8.24 -17.33
N ILE A 538 -22.54 7.73 -16.78
CA ILE A 538 -21.19 8.30 -16.91
C ILE A 538 -20.44 7.70 -18.09
N ALA A 539 -20.61 6.40 -18.33
CA ALA A 539 -19.92 5.69 -19.39
C ALA A 539 -20.75 4.50 -19.89
N VAL A 540 -20.56 4.18 -21.18
CA VAL A 540 -21.17 3.05 -21.88
C VAL A 540 -20.06 2.23 -22.53
N PHE A 541 -19.88 1.00 -22.04
CA PHE A 541 -18.94 0.02 -22.60
C PHE A 541 -19.72 -0.98 -23.45
N ASP A 542 -19.41 -1.05 -24.74
CA ASP A 542 -20.08 -1.92 -25.72
C ASP A 542 -19.16 -2.19 -26.91
N ASP A 543 -19.14 -3.42 -27.41
CA ASP A 543 -18.37 -3.80 -28.60
C ASP A 543 -18.99 -3.20 -29.88
N MET A 544 -20.32 -3.19 -29.97
CA MET A 544 -21.07 -2.76 -31.16
C MET A 544 -21.26 -1.23 -31.23
N HIS A 545 -20.83 -0.64 -32.34
CA HIS A 545 -21.02 0.77 -32.65
C HIS A 545 -22.50 1.21 -32.58
N ALA A 546 -23.42 0.39 -33.11
CA ALA A 546 -24.86 0.70 -33.12
C ALA A 546 -25.46 0.84 -31.71
N ASN A 547 -25.00 0.04 -30.73
CA ASN A 547 -25.44 0.16 -29.35
C ASN A 547 -24.88 1.44 -28.70
N ARG A 548 -23.59 1.74 -28.90
CA ARG A 548 -22.95 2.95 -28.35
C ARG A 548 -23.64 4.24 -28.82
N ILE A 549 -23.96 4.34 -30.12
CA ILE A 549 -24.68 5.49 -30.69
C ILE A 549 -26.10 5.61 -30.13
N ALA A 550 -26.85 4.51 -30.01
CA ALA A 550 -28.21 4.56 -29.45
C ALA A 550 -28.21 5.00 -27.98
N LEU A 551 -27.24 4.51 -27.20
CA LEU A 551 -27.12 4.82 -25.77
C LEU A 551 -26.59 6.24 -25.51
N THR A 552 -25.59 6.74 -26.26
CA THR A 552 -25.13 8.13 -26.09
C THR A 552 -26.08 9.16 -26.69
N LYS A 553 -26.94 8.78 -27.64
CA LYS A 553 -28.07 9.63 -28.05
C LYS A 553 -29.08 9.83 -26.91
N GLU A 554 -29.33 8.81 -26.09
CA GLU A 554 -30.20 8.90 -24.92
C GLU A 554 -29.52 9.59 -23.74
N TYR A 555 -28.23 9.33 -23.54
CA TYR A 555 -27.42 9.87 -22.44
C TYR A 555 -26.22 10.67 -23.00
N PRO A 556 -26.42 11.93 -23.47
CA PRO A 556 -25.37 12.70 -24.15
C PRO A 556 -24.15 13.06 -23.28
N ALA A 557 -24.26 12.93 -21.96
CA ALA A 557 -23.17 13.13 -21.02
C ALA A 557 -22.30 11.88 -20.80
N ALA A 558 -22.70 10.72 -21.33
CA ALA A 558 -22.00 9.46 -21.16
C ALA A 558 -20.83 9.32 -22.14
N LEU A 559 -19.68 8.88 -21.64
CA LEU A 559 -18.55 8.50 -22.49
C LEU A 559 -18.80 7.13 -23.15
N ALA A 560 -18.94 7.10 -24.48
CA ALA A 560 -18.87 5.85 -25.24
C ALA A 560 -17.46 5.29 -25.20
N ILE A 561 -17.33 3.99 -24.92
CA ILE A 561 -16.07 3.25 -24.89
C ILE A 561 -16.26 1.96 -25.68
N ALA A 562 -15.43 1.77 -26.72
CA ALA A 562 -15.40 0.53 -27.49
C ALA A 562 -14.62 -0.55 -26.74
N VAL A 563 -15.13 -1.78 -26.73
CA VAL A 563 -14.40 -2.93 -26.18
C VAL A 563 -13.96 -3.84 -27.34
N GLU A 564 -12.65 -4.06 -27.45
CA GLU A 564 -12.01 -4.76 -28.55
C GLU A 564 -11.16 -5.92 -28.00
N VAL A 565 -11.78 -7.09 -27.86
CA VAL A 565 -11.14 -8.25 -27.22
C VAL A 565 -10.01 -8.80 -28.10
N PRO A 566 -8.77 -8.92 -27.59
CA PRO A 566 -7.63 -9.41 -28.38
C PRO A 566 -7.86 -10.82 -28.94
N GLY A 567 -7.53 -11.03 -30.21
CA GLY A 567 -7.67 -12.31 -30.90
C GLY A 567 -9.06 -12.59 -31.49
N LEU A 568 -10.06 -11.75 -31.23
CA LEU A 568 -11.36 -11.77 -31.89
C LEU A 568 -11.46 -10.64 -32.93
N VAL A 569 -12.22 -10.86 -34.00
CA VAL A 569 -12.52 -9.81 -34.99
C VAL A 569 -13.37 -8.68 -34.37
N VAL A 570 -13.16 -7.45 -34.82
CA VAL A 570 -13.88 -6.24 -34.39
C VAL A 570 -14.46 -5.50 -35.59
N GLU A 571 -15.38 -4.54 -35.37
CA GLU A 571 -16.08 -3.84 -36.46
C GLU A 571 -15.17 -2.93 -37.31
N ARG A 572 -14.04 -2.43 -36.76
CA ARG A 572 -13.08 -1.60 -37.51
C ARG A 572 -12.00 -2.44 -38.17
N ARG A 573 -11.52 -2.01 -39.34
CA ARG A 573 -10.32 -2.60 -39.96
C ARG A 573 -9.05 -2.19 -39.19
N PRO A 574 -7.98 -3.02 -39.19
CA PRO A 574 -6.71 -2.67 -38.58
C PRO A 574 -6.17 -1.32 -39.08
N GLY A 575 -5.64 -0.50 -38.16
CA GLY A 575 -5.11 0.83 -38.47
C GLY A 575 -6.17 1.94 -38.65
N GLN A 576 -7.46 1.61 -38.78
CA GLN A 576 -8.53 2.62 -38.81
C GLN A 576 -8.92 3.05 -37.38
N PRO A 577 -9.41 4.28 -37.17
CA PRO A 577 -10.04 4.67 -35.90
C PRO A 577 -11.38 3.94 -35.71
N VAL A 578 -11.87 3.89 -34.47
CA VAL A 578 -13.24 3.44 -34.17
C VAL A 578 -14.24 4.38 -34.87
N PRO A 579 -15.33 3.90 -35.51
CA PRO A 579 -16.23 4.74 -36.32
C PRO A 579 -16.83 5.96 -35.62
N ASP A 580 -17.22 5.82 -34.35
CA ASP A 580 -17.73 6.90 -33.48
C ASP A 580 -16.60 7.72 -32.81
N ARG A 581 -15.34 7.42 -33.14
CA ARG A 581 -14.13 7.94 -32.47
C ARG A 581 -14.11 7.68 -30.96
N ALA A 582 -14.86 6.68 -30.49
CA ALA A 582 -14.83 6.27 -29.10
C ALA A 582 -13.41 5.80 -28.72
N PRO A 583 -12.90 6.14 -27.51
CA PRO A 583 -11.75 5.45 -26.95
C PRO A 583 -11.99 3.94 -26.88
N ALA A 584 -10.96 3.14 -27.19
CA ALA A 584 -11.02 1.69 -27.17
C ALA A 584 -10.25 1.10 -25.98
N ILE A 585 -10.76 0.01 -25.42
CA ILE A 585 -10.09 -0.82 -24.41
C ILE A 585 -10.12 -2.29 -24.84
N ALA A 586 -9.14 -3.08 -24.39
CA ALA A 586 -9.12 -4.52 -24.59
C ALA A 586 -9.72 -5.27 -23.38
N THR A 587 -9.43 -4.78 -22.17
CA THR A 587 -9.85 -5.37 -20.90
C THR A 587 -10.29 -4.29 -19.92
N PHE A 588 -10.87 -4.66 -18.80
CA PHE A 588 -11.23 -3.75 -17.70
C PHE A 588 -10.11 -3.57 -16.67
N GLU A 589 -8.87 -3.98 -16.99
CA GLU A 589 -7.75 -3.84 -16.07
C GLU A 589 -7.17 -2.44 -16.05
N THR A 590 -6.94 -1.94 -14.83
CA THR A 590 -6.20 -0.71 -14.52
C THR A 590 -4.85 -1.05 -13.91
N GLU A 591 -3.84 -0.20 -14.10
CA GLU A 591 -2.68 -0.24 -13.22
C GLU A 591 -3.03 0.26 -11.80
N PRO A 592 -2.61 -0.43 -10.73
CA PRO A 592 -2.69 0.08 -9.36
C PRO A 592 -1.67 1.20 -9.09
N ARG A 593 -0.74 1.43 -10.03
CA ARG A 593 0.33 2.43 -9.97
C ARG A 593 0.06 3.54 -11.00
N PRO A 594 0.41 4.81 -10.71
CA PRO A 594 0.69 5.77 -11.76
C PRO A 594 1.93 5.30 -12.54
N ARG A 595 1.88 5.30 -13.87
CA ARG A 595 3.03 4.89 -14.70
C ARG A 595 4.26 5.76 -14.44
N SER A 596 5.43 5.15 -14.56
CA SER A 596 6.74 5.82 -14.50
C SER A 596 7.02 6.66 -15.76
N GLY A 597 6.17 7.64 -16.07
CA GLY A 597 6.30 8.59 -17.19
C GLY A 597 6.43 10.07 -16.75
N GLY A 598 6.68 10.30 -15.46
CA GLY A 598 6.72 11.62 -14.83
C GLY A 598 6.55 11.55 -13.30
N SER A 599 5.96 10.45 -12.84
CA SER A 599 5.70 10.11 -11.43
C SER A 599 6.55 8.92 -10.97
N GLY A 600 7.80 9.17 -10.58
CA GLY A 600 8.68 8.13 -10.02
C GLY A 600 8.40 7.79 -8.53
N PRO A 601 9.11 6.79 -7.96
CA PRO A 601 8.91 6.33 -6.58
C PRO A 601 9.15 7.45 -5.57
N GLY A 602 8.13 7.87 -4.83
CA GLY A 602 8.26 8.97 -3.84
C GLY A 602 7.17 10.04 -3.87
N LEU A 603 6.11 9.85 -4.67
CA LEU A 603 4.86 10.61 -4.58
C LEU A 603 3.85 9.92 -3.65
N LEU A 604 3.13 10.71 -2.85
CA LEU A 604 2.01 10.22 -2.03
C LEU A 604 0.83 9.82 -2.93
N SER A 605 -0.02 8.88 -2.48
CA SER A 605 -1.20 8.44 -3.26
C SER A 605 -2.23 9.55 -3.52
N HIS A 606 -2.34 10.50 -2.59
CA HIS A 606 -3.41 11.49 -2.50
C HIS A 606 -4.83 10.92 -2.29
N ALA A 607 -4.96 9.61 -2.04
CA ALA A 607 -6.24 8.97 -1.70
C ALA A 607 -6.85 9.57 -0.42
N HIS A 608 -8.18 9.68 -0.39
CA HIS A 608 -8.96 10.16 0.75
C HIS A 608 -9.54 9.01 1.60
N SER A 609 -9.77 7.84 1.02
CA SER A 609 -10.19 6.62 1.73
C SER A 609 -9.32 5.42 1.32
N LEU A 610 -9.40 4.33 2.08
CA LEU A 610 -8.73 3.08 1.71
C LEU A 610 -9.43 2.36 0.54
N GLU A 611 -10.66 2.76 0.18
CA GLU A 611 -11.45 2.20 -0.94
C GLU A 611 -10.89 2.69 -2.28
N GLU A 612 -10.34 3.91 -2.31
CA GLU A 612 -9.65 4.48 -3.47
C GLU A 612 -8.32 3.77 -3.79
N LEU A 613 -7.90 2.80 -2.95
CA LEU A 613 -6.73 1.96 -3.17
C LEU A 613 -7.15 0.51 -3.44
N GLN A 614 -6.60 -0.09 -4.49
CA GLN A 614 -6.71 -1.54 -4.74
C GLN A 614 -5.82 -2.32 -3.75
N ILE A 615 -6.20 -2.37 -2.46
CA ILE A 615 -5.39 -2.91 -1.34
C ILE A 615 -4.86 -4.34 -1.60
N GLY A 616 -5.63 -5.15 -2.33
CA GLY A 616 -5.21 -6.49 -2.77
C GLY A 616 -3.98 -6.48 -3.67
N ALA A 617 -3.90 -5.53 -4.62
CA ALA A 617 -2.85 -5.43 -5.63
C ALA A 617 -1.56 -4.73 -5.16
N LEU A 618 -1.58 -4.05 -4.01
CA LEU A 618 -0.42 -3.36 -3.43
C LEU A 618 0.72 -4.33 -3.06
N ARG A 619 1.94 -3.82 -2.86
CA ARG A 619 3.11 -4.58 -2.41
C ARG A 619 3.42 -4.35 -0.94
N ALA A 620 4.07 -5.33 -0.30
CA ALA A 620 4.45 -5.23 1.11
C ALA A 620 5.84 -4.61 1.35
N ASN A 621 6.73 -4.66 0.33
CA ASN A 621 8.10 -4.14 0.28
C ASN A 621 8.85 -4.16 1.62
N ARG A 622 8.89 -5.34 2.26
CA ARG A 622 9.40 -5.51 3.63
C ARG A 622 10.86 -5.07 3.77
N SER A 623 11.67 -5.20 2.72
CA SER A 623 13.07 -4.77 2.68
C SER A 623 13.26 -3.30 3.03
N ALA A 624 12.34 -2.39 2.67
CA ALA A 624 12.45 -0.97 3.02
C ALA A 624 12.55 -0.73 4.54
N ARG A 625 12.01 -1.63 5.38
CA ARG A 625 12.16 -1.56 6.84
C ARG A 625 13.58 -1.89 7.33
N ARG A 626 14.33 -2.73 6.62
CA ARG A 626 15.75 -3.06 6.92
C ARG A 626 16.72 -1.91 6.56
N TRP A 627 16.23 -0.97 5.76
CA TRP A 627 16.94 0.24 5.33
C TRP A 627 16.49 1.49 6.09
N ALA A 628 15.78 1.31 7.22
CA ALA A 628 15.25 2.41 8.01
C ALA A 628 16.34 3.34 8.57
N VAL A 629 16.07 4.65 8.48
CA VAL A 629 16.91 5.70 9.07
C VAL A 629 16.63 5.77 10.58
N ARG A 630 17.67 6.01 11.38
CA ARG A 630 17.56 6.31 12.81
C ARG A 630 18.20 7.67 13.08
N LEU A 631 17.36 8.67 13.33
CA LEU A 631 17.84 9.99 13.74
C LEU A 631 18.36 9.93 15.18
N ASN A 632 19.40 10.71 15.47
CA ASN A 632 19.73 11.10 16.84
C ASN A 632 18.78 12.22 17.32
N ARG A 633 19.00 12.76 18.53
CA ARG A 633 18.11 13.80 19.10
C ARG A 633 18.25 15.13 18.36
N ASP A 634 19.48 15.50 18.01
CA ASP A 634 19.79 16.79 17.39
C ASP A 634 19.30 16.82 15.94
N GLU A 635 19.53 15.74 15.17
CA GLU A 635 18.98 15.56 13.81
C GLU A 635 17.44 15.64 13.78
N ALA A 636 16.77 15.11 14.82
CA ALA A 636 15.30 15.16 14.92
C ALA A 636 14.78 16.57 15.29
N LEU A 637 15.51 17.29 16.16
CA LEU A 637 15.19 18.67 16.52
C LEU A 637 15.48 19.65 15.38
N GLU A 638 16.61 19.48 14.68
CA GLU A 638 16.98 20.28 13.51
C GLU A 638 15.89 20.22 12.44
N LEU A 639 15.43 19.00 12.07
CA LEU A 639 14.33 18.82 11.11
C LEU A 639 13.03 19.48 11.58
N ALA A 640 12.71 19.40 12.89
CA ALA A 640 11.56 20.09 13.45
C ALA A 640 11.70 21.62 13.33
N HIS A 641 12.90 22.16 13.60
CA HIS A 641 13.22 23.58 13.45
C HIS A 641 13.19 24.04 11.97
N THR A 642 13.60 23.22 11.01
CA THR A 642 13.45 23.52 9.56
C THR A 642 11.98 23.74 9.19
N VAL A 643 11.10 22.84 9.62
CA VAL A 643 9.65 22.93 9.35
C VAL A 643 9.03 24.14 10.05
N LEU A 644 9.43 24.43 11.30
CA LEU A 644 9.02 25.62 12.05
C LEU A 644 9.47 26.92 11.37
N ALA A 645 10.72 27.02 10.94
CA ALA A 645 11.27 28.21 10.31
C ALA A 645 10.58 28.51 8.96
N ASP A 646 10.20 27.50 8.19
CA ASP A 646 9.41 27.71 6.98
C ASP A 646 7.99 28.17 7.26
N ALA A 647 7.34 27.60 8.28
CA ALA A 647 6.02 28.04 8.74
C ALA A 647 6.05 29.49 9.22
N ASP A 648 7.04 29.88 10.03
CA ASP A 648 7.23 31.25 10.52
C ASP A 648 7.44 32.24 9.37
N ARG A 649 8.32 31.93 8.41
CA ARG A 649 8.51 32.77 7.20
C ARG A 649 7.24 32.94 6.39
N ALA A 650 6.36 31.94 6.35
CA ALA A 650 5.09 32.03 5.64
C ALA A 650 4.03 32.81 6.43
N ALA A 651 3.98 32.66 7.75
CA ALA A 651 3.16 33.49 8.64
C ALA A 651 3.52 34.97 8.49
N ASP A 652 4.81 35.31 8.48
CA ASP A 652 5.29 36.69 8.34
C ASP A 652 4.94 37.31 6.97
N ARG A 653 5.01 36.52 5.88
CA ARG A 653 4.54 36.96 4.55
C ARG A 653 3.03 37.22 4.54
N LEU A 654 2.25 36.36 5.19
CA LEU A 654 0.80 36.51 5.29
C LEU A 654 0.40 37.72 6.16
N ALA A 655 1.07 37.90 7.30
CA ALA A 655 0.89 39.02 8.21
C ALA A 655 1.08 40.36 7.48
N ARG A 656 2.20 40.53 6.75
CA ARG A 656 2.44 41.73 5.93
C ARG A 656 1.32 41.93 4.91
N ALA A 657 1.04 40.92 4.07
CA ALA A 657 0.00 41.00 3.06
C ALA A 657 -1.41 41.32 3.61
N ALA A 658 -1.72 40.92 4.85
CA ALA A 658 -2.95 41.32 5.53
C ALA A 658 -2.89 42.77 6.02
N ARG A 659 -1.82 43.17 6.72
CA ARG A 659 -1.67 44.54 7.24
C ARG A 659 -1.63 45.59 6.14
N ASP A 660 -0.91 45.32 5.06
CA ASP A 660 -0.79 46.22 3.91
C ASP A 660 -2.16 46.40 3.23
N ARG A 661 -2.89 45.28 3.02
CA ARG A 661 -4.20 45.28 2.34
C ARG A 661 -5.30 46.03 3.11
N PHE A 662 -5.25 46.06 4.44
CA PHE A 662 -6.28 46.69 5.29
C PHE A 662 -5.77 47.93 6.03
N GLY A 663 -4.60 48.46 5.63
CA GLY A 663 -4.06 49.72 6.16
C GLY A 663 -3.75 49.68 7.66
N LEU A 664 -3.16 48.58 8.15
CA LEU A 664 -2.76 48.37 9.56
C LEU A 664 -1.25 48.63 9.79
N THR A 665 -0.62 49.42 8.92
CA THR A 665 0.80 49.76 8.97
C THR A 665 1.06 51.19 9.47
N GLY A 666 0.06 52.08 9.39
CA GLY A 666 0.09 53.45 9.92
C GLY A 666 -0.94 53.67 11.03
N PRO A 667 -1.14 54.93 11.48
CA PRO A 667 -2.22 55.27 12.42
C PRO A 667 -3.59 54.98 11.80
N VAL A 668 -4.46 54.34 12.58
CA VAL A 668 -5.82 53.96 12.17
C VAL A 668 -6.82 54.67 13.09
N PRO A 669 -7.84 55.36 12.56
CA PRO A 669 -8.91 55.93 13.37
C PRO A 669 -9.57 54.86 14.24
N GLU A 670 -9.82 55.16 15.52
CA GLU A 670 -10.36 54.19 16.48
C GLU A 670 -11.73 53.64 16.04
N SER A 671 -12.56 54.49 15.42
CA SER A 671 -13.84 54.15 14.80
C SER A 671 -13.75 53.11 13.67
N GLU A 672 -12.61 53.01 12.97
CA GLU A 672 -12.40 52.06 11.87
C GLU A 672 -11.54 50.86 12.28
N ARG A 673 -10.86 50.94 13.43
CA ARG A 673 -9.85 49.96 13.86
C ARG A 673 -10.45 48.55 14.01
N LEU A 674 -11.61 48.43 14.64
CA LEU A 674 -12.31 47.16 14.82
C LEU A 674 -12.58 46.48 13.47
N ASP A 675 -13.17 47.21 12.53
CA ASP A 675 -13.56 46.70 11.22
C ASP A 675 -12.36 46.27 10.38
N ARG A 676 -11.31 47.10 10.32
CA ARG A 676 -10.07 46.76 9.60
C ARG A 676 -9.39 45.53 10.19
N VAL A 677 -9.39 45.37 11.53
CA VAL A 677 -8.85 44.17 12.21
C VAL A 677 -9.70 42.93 11.90
N VAL A 678 -11.03 43.02 11.95
CA VAL A 678 -11.93 41.91 11.58
C VAL A 678 -11.69 41.45 10.13
N HIS A 679 -11.61 42.39 9.17
CA HIS A 679 -11.33 42.05 7.78
C HIS A 679 -9.93 41.46 7.57
N ALA A 680 -8.91 41.93 8.29
CA ALA A 680 -7.56 41.38 8.25
C ALA A 680 -7.50 39.96 8.86
N LEU A 681 -8.16 39.71 10.00
CA LEU A 681 -8.28 38.38 10.59
C LEU A 681 -9.03 37.42 9.66
N HIS A 682 -10.10 37.87 9.00
CA HIS A 682 -10.82 37.08 7.99
C HIS A 682 -9.92 36.70 6.83
N HIS A 683 -9.09 37.64 6.36
CA HIS A 683 -8.11 37.38 5.32
C HIS A 683 -7.09 36.32 5.74
N VAL A 684 -6.57 36.37 6.98
CA VAL A 684 -5.63 35.39 7.54
C VAL A 684 -6.30 34.00 7.62
N LEU A 685 -7.43 33.89 8.31
CA LEU A 685 -8.11 32.61 8.57
C LEU A 685 -8.62 31.94 7.28
N SER A 686 -9.03 32.72 6.29
CA SER A 686 -9.60 32.21 5.03
C SER A 686 -8.57 31.98 3.90
N ARG A 687 -7.25 31.99 4.15
CA ARG A 687 -6.25 31.66 3.11
C ARG A 687 -6.30 30.19 2.71
N LYS A 688 -6.03 29.89 1.43
CA LYS A 688 -5.97 28.52 0.87
C LYS A 688 -5.10 27.53 1.67
N GLN A 689 -4.06 28.02 2.36
CA GLN A 689 -3.16 27.20 3.18
C GLN A 689 -3.77 26.71 4.50
N PHE A 690 -4.84 27.36 4.98
CA PHE A 690 -5.61 26.96 6.17
C PHE A 690 -7.01 26.46 5.79
N LEU A 691 -7.64 27.05 4.78
CA LEU A 691 -9.05 26.87 4.47
C LEU A 691 -9.36 25.49 3.85
N LYS A 692 -10.37 24.81 4.39
CA LYS A 692 -11.00 23.62 3.80
C LYS A 692 -12.44 23.91 3.39
N GLY A 693 -12.79 23.70 2.12
CA GLY A 693 -14.11 24.00 1.59
C GLY A 693 -14.24 25.42 1.02
N ALA A 694 -15.47 25.88 0.82
CA ALA A 694 -15.76 27.17 0.20
C ALA A 694 -15.67 28.34 1.21
N ARG A 695 -15.20 29.51 0.74
CA ARG A 695 -15.13 30.73 1.54
C ARG A 695 -16.49 31.25 1.99
N SER A 696 -17.54 31.00 1.21
CA SER A 696 -18.94 31.32 1.54
C SER A 696 -19.41 30.72 2.87
N ASN A 697 -18.79 29.64 3.33
CA ASN A 697 -19.22 28.95 4.54
C ASN A 697 -18.77 29.70 5.81
N TYR A 698 -17.83 30.64 5.69
CA TYR A 698 -17.35 31.48 6.79
C TYR A 698 -17.06 32.90 6.28
N GLN A 699 -18.11 33.73 6.19
CA GLN A 699 -18.05 35.12 5.76
C GLN A 699 -17.54 36.05 6.87
N VAL A 700 -17.39 37.35 6.58
CA VAL A 700 -16.83 38.35 7.51
C VAL A 700 -17.77 38.55 8.70
N GLU A 701 -19.07 38.47 8.46
CA GLU A 701 -20.16 38.65 9.42
C GLU A 701 -20.13 37.55 10.49
N HIS A 702 -19.86 36.30 10.09
CA HIS A 702 -19.63 35.19 11.01
C HIS A 702 -18.39 35.44 11.88
N LEU A 703 -17.28 35.87 11.27
CA LEU A 703 -16.08 36.19 12.03
C LEU A 703 -16.32 37.34 13.00
N ARG A 704 -16.98 38.42 12.58
CA ARG A 704 -17.30 39.57 13.43
C ARG A 704 -18.00 39.11 14.70
N ARG A 705 -19.12 38.39 14.57
CA ARG A 705 -19.84 37.78 15.70
C ARG A 705 -18.90 36.97 16.61
N ASP A 706 -18.03 36.16 16.01
CA ASP A 706 -17.16 35.22 16.73
C ASP A 706 -15.98 35.90 17.45
N VAL A 707 -15.49 37.07 17.00
CA VAL A 707 -14.29 37.73 17.55
C VAL A 707 -14.53 39.07 18.25
N GLU A 708 -15.63 39.76 17.94
CA GLU A 708 -15.88 41.14 18.39
C GLU A 708 -15.81 41.34 19.92
N PRO A 709 -16.30 40.43 20.79
CA PRO A 709 -16.09 40.54 22.24
C PRO A 709 -14.61 40.53 22.63
N PHE A 710 -13.80 39.70 21.98
CA PHE A 710 -12.36 39.57 22.26
C PHE A 710 -11.56 40.79 21.77
N LEU A 711 -11.99 41.40 20.66
CA LEU A 711 -11.36 42.62 20.14
C LEU A 711 -11.66 43.86 20.99
N ARG A 712 -12.86 43.95 21.58
CA ARG A 712 -13.21 45.04 22.53
C ARG A 712 -12.45 44.93 23.86
N GLU A 713 -12.23 43.71 24.33
CA GLU A 713 -11.50 43.43 25.58
C GLU A 713 -9.97 43.36 25.41
N ASP A 714 -9.43 43.64 24.21
CA ASP A 714 -8.02 43.45 23.81
C ASP A 714 -7.37 42.16 24.33
N ARG A 715 -8.08 41.03 24.14
CA ARG A 715 -7.71 39.71 24.67
C ARG A 715 -7.49 38.68 23.57
N PRO A 716 -6.83 37.54 23.86
CA PRO A 716 -6.67 36.46 22.88
C PRO A 716 -8.03 35.89 22.45
N ILE A 717 -8.21 35.72 21.14
CA ILE A 717 -9.43 35.17 20.54
C ILE A 717 -9.49 33.66 20.81
N ASP A 718 -10.57 33.16 21.43
CA ASP A 718 -10.74 31.71 21.63
C ASP A 718 -11.03 31.00 20.29
N VAL A 719 -10.19 30.03 19.96
CA VAL A 719 -10.28 29.19 18.75
C VAL A 719 -10.52 27.74 19.17
N VAL A 720 -11.64 27.15 18.73
CA VAL A 720 -12.02 25.79 19.12
C VAL A 720 -11.88 24.81 17.96
N LEU A 721 -11.08 23.76 18.17
CA LEU A 721 -10.77 22.73 17.19
C LEU A 721 -11.07 21.35 17.80
N LEU A 722 -11.88 20.54 17.12
CA LEU A 722 -12.16 19.16 17.51
C LEU A 722 -11.35 18.28 16.57
N GLY A 723 -10.42 17.51 17.14
CA GLY A 723 -9.44 16.79 16.35
C GLY A 723 -8.38 16.13 17.21
N PHE A 724 -7.44 15.45 16.55
CA PHE A 724 -6.45 14.60 17.20
C PHE A 724 -7.05 13.59 18.21
N PRO A 725 -8.05 12.76 17.84
CA PRO A 725 -8.60 11.74 18.74
C PRO A 725 -7.58 10.69 19.15
N ILE A 726 -6.92 10.09 18.16
CA ILE A 726 -5.95 8.98 18.23
C ILE A 726 -5.54 8.60 16.80
N LYS A 727 -4.30 8.14 16.61
CA LYS A 727 -3.80 7.54 15.36
C LYS A 727 -4.62 6.30 14.96
N GLN A 728 -5.09 6.21 13.72
CA GLN A 728 -5.94 5.11 13.22
C GLN A 728 -5.14 3.86 12.81
N CYS A 729 -4.37 3.26 13.73
CA CYS A 729 -3.43 2.17 13.40
C CYS A 729 -3.98 0.73 13.54
N LEU A 730 -5.27 0.54 13.87
CA LEU A 730 -5.79 -0.75 14.38
C LEU A 730 -5.58 -1.94 13.41
N ASN A 731 -5.72 -1.72 12.10
CA ASN A 731 -5.47 -2.71 11.05
C ASN A 731 -4.05 -2.66 10.46
N GLY A 732 -3.24 -1.64 10.78
CA GLY A 732 -1.92 -1.41 10.22
C GLY A 732 -1.89 -0.97 8.74
N LEU A 733 -3.05 -0.78 8.09
CA LEU A 733 -3.14 -0.29 6.71
C LEU A 733 -3.13 1.24 6.63
N LYS A 734 -3.82 1.89 7.58
CA LYS A 734 -3.94 3.35 7.64
C LYS A 734 -2.68 4.03 8.17
N ALA A 735 -2.26 3.68 9.39
CA ALA A 735 -1.11 4.30 10.05
C ALA A 735 -0.12 3.26 10.61
N SER A 736 1.16 3.62 10.65
CA SER A 736 2.29 2.73 11.01
C SER A 736 2.39 2.39 12.50
N GLY A 737 1.75 3.15 13.39
CA GLY A 737 1.77 2.95 14.84
C GLY A 737 0.74 3.83 15.56
N PRO A 738 0.54 3.67 16.88
CA PRO A 738 -0.51 4.35 17.64
C PRO A 738 -0.17 5.77 18.13
N LEU A 739 1.11 6.18 18.15
CA LEU A 739 1.54 7.47 18.69
C LEU A 739 1.44 8.57 17.61
N PRO A 740 1.37 9.87 18.00
CA PRO A 740 1.54 10.98 17.07
C PRO A 740 2.86 10.85 16.32
N ASP A 741 2.84 11.20 15.04
CA ASP A 741 4.00 11.18 14.17
C ASP A 741 4.24 12.58 13.56
N LEU A 742 5.16 12.72 12.60
CA LEU A 742 5.48 14.02 12.01
C LEU A 742 4.25 14.70 11.37
N ALA A 743 3.23 13.95 10.93
CA ALA A 743 1.98 14.53 10.44
C ALA A 743 1.24 15.30 11.54
N GLU A 744 1.19 14.77 12.77
CA GLU A 744 0.60 15.48 13.90
C GLU A 744 1.43 16.71 14.27
N PHE A 745 2.76 16.60 14.33
CA PHE A 745 3.63 17.74 14.56
C PHE A 745 3.40 18.84 13.52
N GLY A 746 3.39 18.50 12.23
CA GLY A 746 3.08 19.46 11.16
C GLY A 746 1.68 20.07 11.27
N GLY A 747 0.71 19.34 11.79
CA GLY A 747 -0.61 19.85 12.12
C GLY A 747 -0.61 20.87 13.27
N VAL A 748 0.25 20.71 14.26
CA VAL A 748 0.49 21.69 15.34
C VAL A 748 1.26 22.90 14.81
N VAL A 749 2.29 22.70 13.98
CA VAL A 749 3.03 23.79 13.32
C VAL A 749 2.11 24.63 12.41
N ARG A 750 1.08 24.04 11.78
CA ARG A 750 0.06 24.78 11.04
C ARG A 750 -0.75 25.74 11.93
N LEU A 751 -1.00 25.38 13.19
CA LEU A 751 -1.65 26.27 14.16
C LEU A 751 -0.70 27.39 14.60
N ARG A 752 0.61 27.12 14.72
CA ARG A 752 1.65 28.16 14.94
C ARG A 752 1.70 29.16 13.77
N GLU A 753 1.67 28.68 12.53
CA GLU A 753 1.62 29.52 11.32
C GLU A 753 0.38 30.45 11.33
N MET A 754 -0.76 29.95 11.83
CA MET A 754 -1.97 30.75 12.02
C MET A 754 -1.84 31.75 13.19
N GLN A 755 -1.30 31.31 14.34
CA GLN A 755 -1.08 32.15 15.52
C GLN A 755 -0.24 33.37 15.18
N ARG A 756 0.95 33.14 14.61
CA ARG A 756 1.91 34.19 14.30
C ARG A 756 1.36 35.19 13.28
N ALA A 757 0.60 34.72 12.28
CA ALA A 757 -0.08 35.59 11.33
C ALA A 757 -1.20 36.42 11.96
N ALA A 758 -1.93 35.88 12.93
CA ALA A 758 -2.99 36.57 13.65
C ALA A 758 -2.45 37.56 14.70
N THR A 759 -1.43 37.19 15.47
CA THR A 759 -0.72 38.06 16.43
C THR A 759 -0.20 39.34 15.79
N ALA A 760 0.25 39.28 14.53
CA ALA A 760 0.71 40.46 13.81
C ALA A 760 -0.42 41.44 13.41
N VAL A 761 -1.69 41.01 13.47
CA VAL A 761 -2.90 41.80 13.17
C VAL A 761 -3.63 42.22 14.45
N HIS A 762 -3.71 41.32 15.42
CA HIS A 762 -4.29 41.51 16.76
C HIS A 762 -3.25 41.05 17.79
N PRO A 763 -2.52 41.95 18.49
CA PRO A 763 -1.36 41.58 19.32
C PRO A 763 -1.59 40.49 20.38
N PRO A 764 -2.75 40.41 21.07
CA PRO A 764 -3.08 39.30 21.96
C PRO A 764 -3.18 37.92 21.26
N GLY A 765 -3.32 37.89 19.94
CA GLY A 765 -3.34 36.68 19.12
C GLY A 765 -4.56 35.79 19.34
N LEU A 766 -4.35 34.48 19.20
CA LEU A 766 -5.37 33.44 19.38
C LEU A 766 -5.02 32.57 20.60
N ARG A 767 -6.05 31.95 21.18
CA ARG A 767 -5.93 30.87 22.17
C ARG A 767 -6.63 29.63 21.64
N PHE A 768 -5.86 28.59 21.32
CA PHE A 768 -6.40 27.33 20.81
C PHE A 768 -6.90 26.43 21.93
N ARG A 769 -8.08 25.87 21.73
CA ARG A 769 -8.66 24.80 22.54
C ARG A 769 -8.85 23.60 21.64
N ILE A 770 -7.90 22.67 21.74
CA ILE A 770 -7.86 21.43 20.96
C ILE A 770 -8.56 20.36 21.79
N LEU A 771 -9.80 20.10 21.42
CA LEU A 771 -10.66 19.11 22.05
C LEU A 771 -10.44 17.76 21.35
N THR A 772 -9.97 16.76 22.09
CA THR A 772 -9.80 15.40 21.56
C THR A 772 -11.07 14.59 21.78
N ASP A 773 -11.56 13.94 20.72
CA ASP A 773 -12.76 13.10 20.71
C ASP A 773 -12.43 11.60 20.86
N GLY A 774 -11.23 11.30 21.37
CA GLY A 774 -10.64 9.96 21.44
C GLY A 774 -11.48 8.90 22.15
N ARG A 775 -12.34 9.30 23.09
CA ARG A 775 -13.27 8.41 23.82
C ARG A 775 -14.75 8.73 23.61
N HIS A 776 -15.05 9.88 23.01
CA HIS A 776 -16.37 10.50 22.93
C HIS A 776 -17.37 9.71 22.07
N PHE A 777 -17.04 9.50 20.80
CA PHE A 777 -17.88 8.71 19.87
C PHE A 777 -17.69 7.19 20.03
N ARG A 778 -16.61 6.75 20.69
CA ARG A 778 -16.26 5.33 20.84
C ARG A 778 -15.39 5.13 22.08
N PRO A 779 -15.76 4.20 22.99
CA PRO A 779 -14.93 3.89 24.15
C PRO A 779 -13.57 3.32 23.71
N ARG A 780 -12.51 3.87 24.31
CA ARG A 780 -11.12 3.44 24.16
C ARG A 780 -10.42 3.44 25.53
N PRO A 781 -9.37 2.62 25.74
CA PRO A 781 -8.61 2.63 26.99
C PRO A 781 -7.88 3.97 27.20
N LEU A 782 -7.96 4.49 28.43
CA LEU A 782 -7.30 5.73 28.85
C LEU A 782 -5.79 5.75 28.60
N SER A 783 -5.12 4.60 28.72
CA SER A 783 -3.68 4.49 28.46
C SER A 783 -3.32 4.89 27.03
N ILE A 784 -4.19 4.63 26.05
CA ILE A 784 -3.89 4.93 24.64
C ILE A 784 -4.17 6.40 24.31
N THR A 785 -5.31 6.96 24.77
CA THR A 785 -5.60 8.39 24.55
C THR A 785 -4.72 9.30 25.39
N GLY A 786 -4.34 8.87 26.59
CA GLY A 786 -3.39 9.56 27.48
C GLY A 786 -2.00 9.69 26.87
N THR A 787 -1.37 8.59 26.44
CA THR A 787 -0.05 8.64 25.78
C THR A 787 -0.08 9.46 24.49
N TYR A 788 -1.14 9.32 23.68
CA TYR A 788 -1.29 10.11 22.46
C TYR A 788 -1.41 11.61 22.76
N SER A 789 -2.17 11.99 23.79
CA SER A 789 -2.32 13.39 24.22
C SER A 789 -1.06 13.97 24.88
N SER A 790 -0.23 13.15 25.55
CA SER A 790 1.05 13.59 26.13
C SER A 790 2.00 14.09 25.03
N ILE A 791 2.25 13.25 24.03
CA ILE A 791 3.16 13.57 22.92
C ILE A 791 2.65 14.79 22.12
N LEU A 792 1.33 14.99 22.02
CA LEU A 792 0.77 16.20 21.40
C LEU A 792 1.03 17.48 22.19
N ARG A 793 1.10 17.43 23.53
CA ARG A 793 1.51 18.58 24.35
C ARG A 793 3.00 18.86 24.18
N GLU A 794 3.83 17.82 24.20
CA GLU A 794 5.27 17.93 23.88
C GLU A 794 5.50 18.53 22.47
N TYR A 795 4.64 18.22 21.49
CA TYR A 795 4.65 18.85 20.16
C TYR A 795 4.14 20.30 20.16
N ALA A 796 3.18 20.66 21.01
CA ALA A 796 2.76 22.04 21.21
C ALA A 796 3.88 22.88 21.84
N ASP A 797 4.57 22.34 22.85
CA ASP A 797 5.73 22.98 23.49
C ASP A 797 6.87 23.17 22.49
N LEU A 798 7.24 22.12 21.75
CA LEU A 798 8.26 22.18 20.69
C LEU A 798 7.88 23.17 19.56
N ALA A 799 6.59 23.35 19.29
CA ALA A 799 6.09 24.35 18.35
C ALA A 799 5.90 25.75 18.96
N GLY A 800 6.29 25.98 20.22
CA GLY A 800 6.12 27.25 20.92
C GLY A 800 4.66 27.69 21.09
N LEU A 801 3.77 26.71 21.29
CA LEU A 801 2.33 26.91 21.54
C LEU A 801 1.91 26.52 22.96
N GLY A 802 2.80 26.05 23.84
CA GLY A 802 2.45 25.56 25.19
C GLY A 802 1.59 26.53 26.03
N GLU A 803 1.83 27.84 25.91
CA GLU A 803 1.06 28.89 26.62
C GLU A 803 -0.24 29.29 25.90
N THR A 804 -0.35 29.02 24.59
CA THR A 804 -1.46 29.48 23.74
C THR A 804 -2.39 28.36 23.25
N ALA A 805 -2.03 27.09 23.46
CA ALA A 805 -2.80 25.92 23.05
C ALA A 805 -3.04 24.96 24.21
N VAL A 806 -4.32 24.69 24.49
CA VAL A 806 -4.77 23.75 25.52
C VAL A 806 -5.33 22.49 24.86
N ILE A 807 -4.84 21.31 25.26
CA ILE A 807 -5.21 20.00 24.67
C ILE A 807 -5.88 19.10 25.73
N GLU A 808 -7.17 18.82 25.57
CA GLU A 808 -8.02 18.13 26.56
C GLU A 808 -9.07 17.21 25.92
N GLU A 809 -9.51 16.15 26.62
CA GLU A 809 -10.64 15.33 26.16
C GLU A 809 -11.95 16.12 26.28
N VAL A 810 -12.78 16.11 25.22
CA VAL A 810 -14.01 16.94 25.13
C VAL A 810 -14.98 16.71 26.30
N ASP A 811 -15.18 15.46 26.72
CA ASP A 811 -16.07 15.12 27.84
C ASP A 811 -15.53 15.63 29.19
N ALA A 812 -14.21 15.72 29.37
CA ALA A 812 -13.60 16.27 30.58
C ALA A 812 -13.72 17.80 30.65
N VAL A 813 -13.71 18.48 29.50
CA VAL A 813 -14.01 19.92 29.43
C VAL A 813 -15.49 20.17 29.74
N ALA A 814 -16.38 19.31 29.23
CA ALA A 814 -17.81 19.43 29.46
C ALA A 814 -18.21 19.20 30.93
N ALA A 815 -17.67 18.17 31.58
CA ALA A 815 -17.93 17.91 32.99
C ALA A 815 -17.49 19.03 33.96
N ARG A 816 -16.71 20.02 33.49
CA ARG A 816 -16.28 21.20 34.27
C ARG A 816 -16.96 22.51 33.85
N ARG A 817 -17.75 22.51 32.79
CA ARG A 817 -18.32 23.73 32.16
C ARG A 817 -19.82 23.70 32.01
N LEU A 818 -20.39 22.51 31.91
CA LEU A 818 -21.82 22.29 31.78
C LEU A 818 -22.39 21.88 33.15
N ASP A 819 -23.71 21.98 33.27
CA ASP A 819 -24.43 21.55 34.46
C ASP A 819 -24.24 20.05 34.72
N VAL A 820 -24.33 19.62 35.99
CA VAL A 820 -24.02 18.26 36.44
C VAL A 820 -24.97 17.23 35.81
N ASP A 821 -26.22 17.61 35.56
CA ASP A 821 -27.24 16.75 34.97
C ASP A 821 -27.09 16.57 33.45
N LEU A 822 -26.52 17.55 32.74
CA LEU A 822 -26.47 17.53 31.27
C LEU A 822 -25.63 16.37 30.68
N PRO A 823 -24.48 15.96 31.27
CA PRO A 823 -23.78 14.73 30.90
C PRO A 823 -24.60 13.45 31.11
N ALA A 824 -25.43 13.39 32.16
CA ALA A 824 -26.28 12.24 32.44
C ALA A 824 -27.44 12.16 31.44
N GLU A 825 -28.13 13.28 31.21
CA GLU A 825 -29.17 13.41 30.19
C GLU A 825 -28.63 13.05 28.80
N ARG A 826 -27.44 13.54 28.43
CA ARG A 826 -26.76 13.20 27.18
C ARG A 826 -26.55 11.69 27.04
N ALA A 827 -26.12 11.01 28.09
CA ALA A 827 -25.92 9.57 28.08
C ALA A 827 -27.24 8.78 27.89
N GLU A 828 -28.33 9.24 28.50
CA GLU A 828 -29.67 8.67 28.34
C GLU A 828 -30.23 8.91 26.93
N ARG A 829 -30.21 10.16 26.44
CA ARG A 829 -30.62 10.51 25.08
C ARG A 829 -29.84 9.70 24.04
N ALA A 830 -28.54 9.51 24.24
CA ALA A 830 -27.72 8.67 23.36
C ALA A 830 -28.11 7.18 23.45
N ALA A 831 -28.56 6.69 24.60
CA ALA A 831 -29.13 5.34 24.72
C ALA A 831 -30.47 5.21 23.99
N ARG A 832 -31.35 6.22 24.05
CA ARG A 832 -32.61 6.28 23.30
C ARG A 832 -32.36 6.27 21.78
N HIS A 833 -31.52 7.17 21.27
CA HIS A 833 -31.18 7.24 19.84
C HIS A 833 -30.55 5.94 19.31
N ARG A 834 -29.69 5.27 20.10
CA ARG A 834 -29.17 3.94 19.74
C ARG A 834 -30.27 2.89 19.59
N ARG A 835 -31.31 2.91 20.44
CA ARG A 835 -32.46 1.99 20.32
C ARG A 835 -33.24 2.29 19.04
N LEU A 836 -33.65 3.54 18.84
CA LEU A 836 -34.39 3.98 17.64
C LEU A 836 -33.67 3.64 16.32
N LEU A 837 -32.36 3.88 16.24
CA LEU A 837 -31.56 3.48 15.08
C LEU A 837 -31.47 1.97 14.89
N THR A 838 -31.33 1.19 15.97
CA THR A 838 -31.33 -0.28 15.90
C THR A 838 -32.67 -0.82 15.41
N ASP A 839 -33.77 -0.18 15.83
CA ASP A 839 -35.13 -0.58 15.47
C ASP A 839 -35.48 -0.22 14.02
N ALA A 840 -35.10 0.97 13.54
CA ALA A 840 -35.22 1.34 12.12
C ALA A 840 -34.46 0.38 11.18
N LEU A 841 -33.34 -0.17 11.67
CA LEU A 841 -32.49 -1.12 10.96
C LEU A 841 -32.85 -2.61 11.21
N ARG A 842 -33.93 -2.89 11.95
CA ARG A 842 -34.31 -4.26 12.34
C ARG A 842 -34.59 -5.16 11.13
N GLY A 843 -34.10 -6.41 11.16
CA GLY A 843 -34.24 -7.36 10.06
C GLY A 843 -33.31 -7.11 8.87
N LEU A 844 -32.26 -6.32 9.05
CA LEU A 844 -31.15 -6.17 8.10
C LEU A 844 -29.87 -6.73 8.74
N ASP A 845 -29.25 -7.74 8.14
CA ASP A 845 -27.89 -8.17 8.52
C ASP A 845 -26.89 -7.78 7.42
N ILE A 846 -25.82 -7.10 7.82
CA ILE A 846 -24.71 -6.74 6.95
C ILE A 846 -23.88 -7.96 6.53
N ALA A 847 -24.04 -9.10 7.22
CA ALA A 847 -23.30 -10.34 6.95
C ALA A 847 -23.96 -11.29 5.94
N GLU A 848 -25.17 -11.00 5.45
CA GLU A 848 -25.83 -11.78 4.40
C GLU A 848 -25.37 -11.33 3.01
N ARG A 849 -25.88 -10.19 2.52
CA ARG A 849 -25.51 -9.60 1.23
C ARG A 849 -25.16 -8.12 1.42
N PRO A 850 -23.92 -7.79 1.83
CA PRO A 850 -23.60 -6.49 2.44
C PRO A 850 -24.08 -5.28 1.64
N LEU A 851 -23.85 -5.31 0.31
CA LEU A 851 -24.23 -4.21 -0.58
C LEU A 851 -25.75 -4.08 -0.77
N ARG A 852 -26.47 -5.21 -0.91
CA ARG A 852 -27.95 -5.20 -0.94
C ARG A 852 -28.52 -4.73 0.39
N THR A 853 -27.91 -5.13 1.51
CA THR A 853 -28.31 -4.66 2.84
C THR A 853 -28.15 -3.14 2.94
N LEU A 854 -27.04 -2.56 2.48
CA LEU A 854 -26.83 -1.11 2.45
C LEU A 854 -27.85 -0.39 1.55
N ALA A 855 -28.14 -0.91 0.35
CA ALA A 855 -29.17 -0.32 -0.52
C ALA A 855 -30.57 -0.34 0.13
N ARG A 856 -30.89 -1.39 0.91
CA ARG A 856 -32.12 -1.45 1.71
C ARG A 856 -32.14 -0.47 2.89
N VAL A 857 -30.98 -0.08 3.44
CA VAL A 857 -30.92 0.99 4.45
C VAL A 857 -31.31 2.33 3.82
N ASP A 858 -30.75 2.65 2.66
CA ASP A 858 -31.07 3.89 1.94
C ASP A 858 -32.58 3.95 1.57
N GLN A 859 -33.17 2.83 1.13
CA GLN A 859 -34.62 2.72 0.86
C GLN A 859 -35.49 2.94 2.11
N ARG A 860 -35.05 2.49 3.29
CA ARG A 860 -35.79 2.68 4.55
C ARG A 860 -35.71 4.09 5.09
N ALA A 861 -34.73 4.90 4.68
CA ALA A 861 -34.55 6.26 5.19
C ALA A 861 -35.82 7.13 4.99
N ALA A 862 -36.50 6.97 3.85
CA ALA A 862 -37.73 7.70 3.52
C ALA A 862 -38.94 7.34 4.41
N GLY A 863 -38.91 6.21 5.13
CA GLY A 863 -39.97 5.75 6.04
C GLY A 863 -39.53 5.64 7.51
N ALA A 864 -38.37 6.20 7.86
CA ALA A 864 -37.85 6.16 9.23
C ALA A 864 -38.50 7.23 10.13
N ASP A 865 -38.50 7.00 11.44
CA ASP A 865 -38.89 8.00 12.45
C ASP A 865 -38.11 9.31 12.23
N PRO A 866 -38.77 10.49 12.14
CA PRO A 866 -38.11 11.77 11.91
C PRO A 866 -36.95 12.10 12.88
N ALA A 867 -36.97 11.55 14.10
CA ALA A 867 -35.88 11.72 15.07
C ALA A 867 -34.56 11.05 14.62
N VAL A 868 -34.62 10.01 13.79
CA VAL A 868 -33.44 9.25 13.31
C VAL A 868 -33.28 9.22 11.80
N ALA A 869 -34.27 9.64 11.00
CA ALA A 869 -34.18 9.64 9.53
C ALA A 869 -32.88 10.27 9.00
N PRO A 870 -32.42 11.47 9.45
CA PRO A 870 -31.15 12.04 8.99
C PRO A 870 -29.91 11.17 9.28
N SER A 871 -29.96 10.39 10.36
CA SER A 871 -28.91 9.42 10.71
C SER A 871 -28.98 8.17 9.85
N VAL A 872 -30.19 7.67 9.53
CA VAL A 872 -30.36 6.53 8.60
C VAL A 872 -29.83 6.87 7.21
N GLU A 873 -30.12 8.09 6.71
CA GLU A 873 -29.58 8.59 5.42
C GLU A 873 -28.05 8.69 5.39
N MET A 874 -27.40 8.97 6.53
CA MET A 874 -25.94 9.03 6.64
C MET A 874 -25.30 7.65 6.87
N PHE A 875 -26.10 6.61 7.11
CA PHE A 875 -25.62 5.32 7.61
C PHE A 875 -24.69 4.63 6.62
N ARG A 876 -25.06 4.58 5.33
CA ARG A 876 -24.23 3.96 4.28
C ARG A 876 -22.86 4.61 4.20
N GLU A 877 -22.79 5.93 4.05
CA GLU A 877 -21.51 6.66 3.94
C GLU A 877 -20.63 6.51 5.19
N MET A 878 -21.25 6.55 6.37
CA MET A 878 -20.53 6.36 7.63
C MET A 878 -19.99 4.93 7.76
N LEU A 879 -20.72 3.91 7.31
CA LEU A 879 -20.26 2.51 7.35
C LEU A 879 -19.06 2.27 6.43
N MET A 880 -19.12 2.76 5.19
CA MET A 880 -18.01 2.72 4.22
C MET A 880 -16.72 3.31 4.85
N SER A 881 -16.80 4.48 5.48
CA SER A 881 -15.66 5.09 6.18
C SER A 881 -15.20 4.34 7.46
N VAL A 882 -16.15 3.84 8.27
CA VAL A 882 -15.88 3.24 9.59
C VAL A 882 -15.34 1.81 9.48
N VAL A 883 -15.64 1.05 8.42
CA VAL A 883 -15.16 -0.34 8.28
C VAL A 883 -13.64 -0.42 8.36
N TYR A 884 -12.91 0.55 7.80
CA TYR A 884 -11.45 0.62 7.87
C TYR A 884 -10.89 1.15 9.20
N SER A 885 -11.72 1.28 10.23
CA SER A 885 -11.41 1.91 11.53
C SER A 885 -11.77 1.02 12.72
N VAL A 886 -12.23 -0.22 12.49
CA VAL A 886 -12.53 -1.21 13.55
C VAL A 886 -11.34 -2.14 13.83
N PRO A 887 -11.29 -2.82 15.00
CA PRO A 887 -10.23 -3.76 15.31
C PRO A 887 -10.35 -5.02 14.44
N LEU A 888 -9.25 -5.42 13.83
CA LEU A 888 -9.12 -6.69 13.11
C LEU A 888 -8.55 -7.76 14.04
N SER A 889 -9.24 -8.91 14.10
CA SER A 889 -8.73 -10.13 14.73
C SER A 889 -7.76 -10.81 13.77
N VAL A 890 -6.54 -11.12 14.23
CA VAL A 890 -5.47 -11.72 13.41
C VAL A 890 -5.21 -13.15 13.90
N PRO A 891 -5.32 -14.17 13.04
CA PRO A 891 -4.98 -15.55 13.41
C PRO A 891 -3.52 -15.70 13.85
N ALA A 892 -3.25 -16.65 14.75
CA ALA A 892 -1.90 -16.94 15.22
C ALA A 892 -0.96 -17.30 14.05
N GLY A 893 0.29 -16.83 14.09
CA GLY A 893 1.28 -17.05 13.04
C GLY A 893 1.09 -16.20 11.76
N ILE A 894 -0.01 -15.45 11.61
CA ILE A 894 -0.22 -14.57 10.45
C ILE A 894 0.22 -13.14 10.79
N GLU A 895 0.98 -12.52 9.88
CA GLU A 895 1.40 -11.13 10.01
C GLU A 895 0.23 -10.16 9.76
N ARG A 896 0.05 -9.18 10.67
CA ARG A 896 -1.14 -8.32 10.73
C ARG A 896 -1.44 -7.57 9.45
N VAL A 897 -0.45 -6.93 8.82
CA VAL A 897 -0.65 -6.13 7.61
C VAL A 897 -1.05 -7.03 6.45
N ALA A 898 -0.37 -8.17 6.28
CA ALA A 898 -0.76 -9.16 5.28
C ALA A 898 -2.20 -9.70 5.48
N TRP A 899 -2.59 -10.00 6.72
CA TRP A 899 -3.97 -10.41 7.02
C TRP A 899 -4.99 -9.29 6.75
N ALA A 900 -4.68 -8.07 7.18
CA ALA A 900 -5.52 -6.90 6.93
C ALA A 900 -5.70 -6.65 5.44
N ARG A 901 -4.64 -6.76 4.64
CA ARG A 901 -4.75 -6.61 3.18
C ARG A 901 -5.70 -7.63 2.56
N ALA A 902 -5.63 -8.90 2.96
CA ALA A 902 -6.55 -9.93 2.46
C ALA A 902 -8.02 -9.65 2.88
N VAL A 903 -8.25 -9.26 4.13
CA VAL A 903 -9.60 -8.98 4.67
C VAL A 903 -10.21 -7.75 4.01
N TYR A 904 -9.44 -6.67 3.87
CA TYR A 904 -9.91 -5.36 3.41
C TYR A 904 -9.83 -5.13 1.89
N ALA A 905 -9.23 -6.04 1.10
CA ALA A 905 -9.18 -5.92 -0.36
C ALA A 905 -10.57 -5.76 -0.99
N ASP A 906 -11.49 -6.64 -0.62
CA ASP A 906 -12.88 -6.67 -1.08
C ASP A 906 -13.77 -7.01 0.13
N VAL A 907 -13.82 -6.12 1.13
CA VAL A 907 -14.40 -6.42 2.47
C VAL A 907 -15.88 -6.81 2.42
N TYR A 908 -16.59 -6.39 1.37
CA TYR A 908 -18.01 -6.67 1.12
C TYR A 908 -18.27 -7.94 0.31
N ASP A 909 -17.22 -8.60 -0.20
CA ASP A 909 -17.34 -9.92 -0.83
C ASP A 909 -17.41 -11.01 0.24
N LEU A 910 -18.62 -11.53 0.45
CA LEU A 910 -18.89 -12.67 1.33
C LEU A 910 -19.30 -13.92 0.55
N ASP A 911 -20.00 -13.75 -0.58
CA ASP A 911 -20.60 -14.84 -1.35
C ASP A 911 -19.60 -15.53 -2.29
N GLY A 912 -18.48 -14.88 -2.66
CA GLY A 912 -17.49 -15.41 -3.58
C GLY A 912 -17.05 -16.84 -3.23
N THR A 913 -17.21 -17.76 -4.18
CA THR A 913 -16.90 -19.19 -4.03
C THR A 913 -15.41 -19.45 -3.81
N ALA A 914 -14.55 -18.55 -4.29
CA ALA A 914 -13.11 -18.56 -4.09
C ALA A 914 -12.64 -18.04 -2.72
N VAL A 915 -13.52 -17.44 -1.90
CA VAL A 915 -13.14 -16.81 -0.62
C VAL A 915 -12.92 -17.87 0.47
N PRO A 916 -11.71 -17.99 1.07
CA PRO A 916 -11.46 -18.97 2.12
C PRO A 916 -12.39 -18.77 3.33
N PRO A 917 -12.92 -19.84 3.97
CA PRO A 917 -13.88 -19.70 5.08
C PRO A 917 -13.39 -18.86 6.26
N MET A 918 -12.09 -18.91 6.58
CA MET A 918 -11.47 -18.07 7.61
C MET A 918 -11.49 -16.59 7.23
N LEU A 919 -11.26 -16.27 5.95
CA LEU A 919 -11.29 -14.90 5.43
C LEU A 919 -12.71 -14.34 5.46
N ARG A 920 -13.70 -15.13 5.00
CA ARG A 920 -15.14 -14.81 5.06
C ARG A 920 -15.57 -14.49 6.49
N ARG A 921 -15.19 -15.31 7.49
CA ARG A 921 -15.48 -15.05 8.92
C ARG A 921 -14.91 -13.73 9.41
N SER A 922 -13.66 -13.38 9.06
CA SER A 922 -13.07 -12.09 9.45
C SER A 922 -13.70 -10.89 8.72
N ARG A 923 -14.13 -11.03 7.45
CA ARG A 923 -14.92 -9.98 6.76
C ARG A 923 -16.25 -9.75 7.48
N VAL A 924 -17.00 -10.80 7.82
CA VAL A 924 -18.25 -10.72 8.61
C VAL A 924 -18.03 -10.06 9.98
N GLU A 925 -16.97 -10.44 10.71
CA GLU A 925 -16.62 -9.85 12.01
C GLU A 925 -16.34 -8.34 11.91
N VAL A 926 -15.60 -7.92 10.87
CA VAL A 926 -15.30 -6.52 10.57
C VAL A 926 -16.56 -5.74 10.21
N LEU A 927 -17.40 -6.25 9.30
CA LEU A 927 -18.64 -5.61 8.86
C LEU A 927 -19.63 -5.43 10.02
N ARG A 928 -19.85 -6.48 10.83
CA ARG A 928 -20.72 -6.39 12.01
C ARG A 928 -20.14 -5.41 13.05
N ARG A 929 -18.83 -5.37 13.27
CA ARG A 929 -18.20 -4.36 14.16
C ARG A 929 -18.38 -2.93 13.61
N ALA A 930 -18.30 -2.74 12.30
CA ALA A 930 -18.50 -1.45 11.66
C ALA A 930 -19.95 -0.98 11.88
N TRP A 931 -20.93 -1.81 11.56
CA TRP A 931 -22.37 -1.56 11.77
C TRP A 931 -22.69 -1.05 13.18
N HIS A 932 -22.29 -1.78 14.23
CA HIS A 932 -22.51 -1.36 15.61
C HIS A 932 -21.75 -0.08 16.00
N THR A 933 -20.60 0.18 15.38
CA THR A 933 -19.83 1.41 15.60
C THR A 933 -20.52 2.61 14.95
N VAL A 934 -21.12 2.44 13.76
CA VAL A 934 -21.89 3.47 13.05
C VAL A 934 -23.14 3.87 13.83
N VAL A 935 -23.96 2.89 14.28
CA VAL A 935 -25.15 3.16 15.13
C VAL A 935 -24.77 4.01 16.34
N ARG A 936 -23.66 3.69 17.01
CA ARG A 936 -23.17 4.44 18.16
C ARG A 936 -22.71 5.85 17.79
N TYR A 937 -21.91 5.97 16.72
CA TYR A 937 -21.37 7.25 16.27
C TYR A 937 -22.50 8.23 15.91
N LEU A 938 -23.47 7.79 15.11
CA LEU A 938 -24.59 8.62 14.67
C LEU A 938 -25.51 9.00 15.83
N ALA A 939 -25.82 8.07 16.74
CA ALA A 939 -26.59 8.38 17.95
C ALA A 939 -25.91 9.44 18.83
N THR A 940 -24.60 9.34 19.03
CA THR A 940 -23.83 10.34 19.78
C THR A 940 -23.84 11.70 19.06
N MET A 941 -23.50 11.72 17.77
CA MET A 941 -23.50 12.92 16.93
C MET A 941 -24.86 13.63 16.93
N ARG A 942 -25.96 12.87 16.84
CA ARG A 942 -27.31 13.44 16.84
C ARG A 942 -27.67 14.11 18.17
N VAL A 943 -27.29 13.51 19.29
CA VAL A 943 -27.51 14.11 20.62
C VAL A 943 -26.66 15.37 20.82
N ASP A 944 -25.42 15.38 20.31
CA ASP A 944 -24.56 16.56 20.39
C ASP A 944 -25.15 17.76 19.61
N GLU A 945 -25.79 17.48 18.47
CA GLU A 945 -26.56 18.48 17.69
C GLU A 945 -27.84 18.92 18.40
N GLU A 946 -28.61 17.98 18.99
CA GLU A 946 -29.87 18.28 19.71
C GLU A 946 -29.67 19.09 21.00
N LEU A 947 -28.53 18.92 21.67
CA LEU A 947 -28.19 19.65 22.90
C LEU A 947 -27.44 20.97 22.64
N GLY A 948 -27.08 21.29 21.40
CA GLY A 948 -26.16 22.41 21.10
C GLY A 948 -24.84 22.28 21.86
N TYR A 949 -24.34 21.05 22.02
CA TYR A 949 -23.33 20.68 23.01
C TYR A 949 -22.02 21.47 22.84
N GLU A 950 -21.67 21.82 21.60
CA GLU A 950 -20.48 22.62 21.30
C GLU A 950 -20.70 24.12 21.55
N GLU A 951 -21.91 24.62 21.27
CA GLU A 951 -22.31 26.01 21.50
C GLU A 951 -22.36 26.35 23.00
N LEU A 952 -22.90 25.45 23.83
CA LEU A 952 -22.95 25.62 25.29
C LEU A 952 -21.56 25.70 25.94
N LEU A 953 -20.58 24.95 25.43
CA LEU A 953 -19.21 24.94 25.99
C LEU A 953 -18.45 26.27 25.74
N PHE A 954 -18.81 26.98 24.67
CA PHE A 954 -18.02 28.07 24.08
C PHE A 954 -18.92 29.04 23.27
N PRO A 955 -19.69 29.93 23.90
CA PRO A 955 -20.67 30.77 23.20
C PRO A 955 -20.04 31.69 22.13
N ASN A 956 -18.90 32.34 22.44
CA ASN A 956 -18.12 33.12 21.47
C ASN A 956 -16.81 32.38 21.16
N ARG A 957 -16.59 32.01 19.88
CA ARG A 957 -15.40 31.28 19.43
C ARG A 957 -15.21 31.37 17.92
N VAL A 958 -13.97 31.36 17.43
CA VAL A 958 -13.69 30.94 16.05
C VAL A 958 -13.71 29.40 16.01
N ARG A 959 -14.73 28.83 15.38
CA ARG A 959 -14.86 27.37 15.26
C ARG A 959 -14.11 26.84 14.03
N LEU A 960 -12.95 26.21 14.25
CA LEU A 960 -12.25 25.44 13.22
C LEU A 960 -12.88 24.03 13.07
N THR A 961 -13.19 23.62 11.83
CA THR A 961 -13.71 22.28 11.52
C THR A 961 -12.91 21.53 10.46
N VAL A 962 -12.75 20.22 10.64
CA VAL A 962 -12.07 19.32 9.70
C VAL A 962 -13.03 18.66 8.69
N SER A 963 -14.34 18.74 8.91
CA SER A 963 -15.36 18.36 7.93
C SER A 963 -15.52 19.46 6.86
N ALA A 964 -16.24 19.16 5.78
CA ALA A 964 -16.61 20.21 4.83
C ALA A 964 -17.50 21.24 5.55
N ALA A 965 -17.08 22.50 5.52
CA ALA A 965 -17.63 23.54 6.40
C ALA A 965 -19.14 23.74 6.19
N ARG A 966 -19.92 23.61 7.26
CA ARG A 966 -21.29 24.16 7.31
C ARG A 966 -21.20 25.70 7.42
N PRO A 967 -22.23 26.47 7.00
CA PRO A 967 -22.29 27.90 7.26
C PRO A 967 -22.02 28.23 8.73
N GLY A 968 -21.24 29.28 8.99
CA GLY A 968 -20.85 29.71 10.32
C GLY A 968 -19.70 28.92 10.97
N ARG A 969 -19.04 27.99 10.25
CA ARG A 969 -17.83 27.26 10.75
C ARG A 969 -16.65 27.43 9.79
N CYS A 970 -15.47 27.74 10.32
CA CYS A 970 -14.26 27.94 9.54
C CYS A 970 -13.60 26.59 9.21
N GLY A 971 -13.68 26.14 7.95
CA GLY A 971 -13.07 24.87 7.54
C GLY A 971 -11.54 24.94 7.55
N PHE A 972 -10.89 23.91 8.11
CA PHE A 972 -9.45 23.88 8.37
C PHE A 972 -8.74 22.66 7.74
N THR A 973 -7.51 22.85 7.27
CA THR A 973 -6.59 21.79 6.80
C THR A 973 -5.23 21.90 7.50
N TYR A 974 -4.80 20.80 8.14
CA TYR A 974 -3.52 20.70 8.83
C TYR A 974 -2.33 20.74 7.84
N LEU A 975 -2.34 19.82 6.87
CA LEU A 975 -1.21 19.56 5.96
C LEU A 975 -1.56 20.00 4.53
N GLY A 976 -1.95 21.27 4.40
CA GLY A 976 -2.35 22.00 3.18
C GLY A 976 -2.32 21.20 1.87
N GLY A 977 -3.44 20.57 1.52
CA GLY A 977 -3.58 19.77 0.30
C GLY A 977 -3.41 18.26 0.47
N SER A 978 -3.03 17.75 1.66
CA SER A 978 -3.21 16.33 1.99
C SER A 978 -4.70 15.95 1.94
N GLY A 979 -4.98 14.77 1.36
CA GLY A 979 -6.32 14.20 1.33
C GLY A 979 -6.79 13.64 2.69
N LEU A 980 -5.84 13.39 3.61
CA LEU A 980 -6.05 12.78 4.91
C LEU A 980 -5.79 13.77 6.05
N LEU A 981 -6.45 13.55 7.18
CA LEU A 981 -6.10 14.19 8.45
C LEU A 981 -4.86 13.49 9.06
N PRO A 982 -4.03 14.18 9.88
CA PRO A 982 -2.79 13.61 10.43
C PRO A 982 -2.95 12.21 11.04
N TRP A 983 -4.03 12.03 11.80
CA TRP A 983 -4.32 10.79 12.52
C TRP A 983 -4.93 9.66 11.67
N GLN A 984 -5.25 9.92 10.39
CA GLN A 984 -5.82 8.94 9.46
C GLN A 984 -4.76 8.22 8.60
N GLY A 985 -3.53 8.75 8.56
CA GLY A 985 -2.40 8.19 7.79
C GLY A 985 -1.12 8.13 8.62
N THR A 986 -0.01 7.84 7.94
CA THR A 986 1.37 8.00 8.44
C THR A 986 1.96 9.29 7.85
N GLY A 987 2.72 10.04 8.65
CA GLY A 987 3.47 11.20 8.17
C GLY A 987 4.56 10.83 7.17
N ALA A 988 4.64 11.59 6.09
CA ALA A 988 5.62 11.38 5.02
C ALA A 988 6.11 12.72 4.46
N LEU A 989 7.41 12.82 4.16
CA LEU A 989 7.93 13.86 3.27
C LEU A 989 7.85 13.32 1.83
N ASP A 990 7.34 14.10 0.89
CA ASP A 990 7.46 13.77 -0.54
C ASP A 990 8.87 14.08 -1.09
N ARG A 991 9.13 13.73 -2.35
CA ARG A 991 10.37 14.05 -3.09
C ARG A 991 10.81 15.52 -3.09
N ARG A 992 9.91 16.44 -2.73
CA ARG A 992 10.19 17.88 -2.68
C ARG A 992 10.43 18.36 -1.26
N GLY A 993 10.42 17.48 -0.26
CA GLY A 993 10.49 17.82 1.17
C GLY A 993 9.16 18.33 1.74
N GLN A 994 8.03 18.13 1.05
CA GLN A 994 6.73 18.58 1.54
C GLN A 994 6.09 17.53 2.45
N LEU A 995 5.76 17.94 3.68
CA LEU A 995 5.09 17.11 4.67
C LEU A 995 3.61 16.92 4.33
N GLY A 996 3.21 15.66 4.21
CA GLY A 996 1.82 15.22 4.11
C GLY A 996 1.54 13.97 4.96
N ALA A 997 0.33 13.46 4.85
CA ALA A 997 -0.07 12.15 5.35
C ALA A 997 -0.58 11.29 4.18
N ASP A 998 -0.26 9.99 4.22
CA ASP A 998 -0.73 8.97 3.29
C ASP A 998 -0.91 7.64 4.05
N PHE A 999 -1.64 6.68 3.49
CA PHE A 999 -1.89 5.40 4.14
C PHE A 999 -0.60 4.56 4.22
N ALA A 1000 -0.35 3.94 5.38
CA ALA A 1000 0.84 3.11 5.62
C ALA A 1000 1.02 1.99 4.58
N VAL A 1001 -0.07 1.41 4.06
CA VAL A 1001 -0.03 0.41 2.98
C VAL A 1001 0.37 1.00 1.63
N SER A 1002 -0.04 2.24 1.32
CA SER A 1002 0.36 2.98 0.10
C SER A 1002 1.86 3.31 0.12
N LEU A 1003 2.35 3.76 1.29
CA LEU A 1003 3.75 4.12 1.51
C LEU A 1003 4.66 2.89 1.45
N GLN A 1004 4.21 1.75 2.01
CA GLN A 1004 4.90 0.46 1.87
C GLN A 1004 4.96 0.02 0.41
N ASP A 1005 3.85 0.03 -0.33
CA ASP A 1005 3.80 -0.31 -1.76
C ASP A 1005 4.75 0.51 -2.63
N ARG A 1006 4.93 1.79 -2.30
CA ARG A 1006 5.85 2.72 -2.98
C ARG A 1006 7.31 2.62 -2.52
N GLY A 1007 7.62 1.77 -1.53
CA GLY A 1007 8.98 1.54 -1.05
C GLY A 1007 9.54 2.66 -0.18
N PHE A 1008 8.68 3.49 0.45
CA PHE A 1008 9.14 4.53 1.36
C PHE A 1008 9.87 3.91 2.57
N VAL A 1009 10.99 4.53 2.93
CA VAL A 1009 11.87 4.11 4.02
C VAL A 1009 11.38 4.70 5.35
N PRO A 1010 11.26 3.90 6.43
CA PRO A 1010 10.91 4.41 7.75
C PRO A 1010 12.02 5.25 8.36
N VAL A 1011 11.66 6.38 8.99
CA VAL A 1011 12.56 7.23 9.77
C VAL A 1011 12.13 7.18 11.23
N TYR A 1012 13.01 6.65 12.10
CA TYR A 1012 12.81 6.59 13.54
C TYR A 1012 13.44 7.82 14.22
N SER A 1013 12.78 8.33 15.26
CA SER A 1013 13.24 9.47 16.06
C SER A 1013 13.17 9.16 17.56
N PRO A 1014 14.13 9.62 18.38
CA PRO A 1014 14.06 9.45 19.82
C PRO A 1014 12.86 10.19 20.45
N LEU A 1015 12.27 11.17 19.77
CA LEU A 1015 11.09 11.93 20.23
C LEU A 1015 9.86 11.03 20.50
N ILE A 1016 9.77 9.86 19.86
CA ILE A 1016 8.68 8.89 20.09
C ILE A 1016 9.18 7.45 20.34
N GLY A 1017 10.50 7.30 20.51
CA GLY A 1017 11.17 6.03 20.75
C GLY A 1017 11.23 5.08 19.54
N PRO A 1018 11.84 3.88 19.72
CA PRO A 1018 12.22 3.00 18.60
C PRO A 1018 11.10 2.08 18.10
N ARG A 1019 9.88 2.17 18.65
CA ARG A 1019 8.80 1.19 18.40
C ARG A 1019 7.96 1.48 17.16
N GLN A 1020 7.91 2.73 16.70
CA GLN A 1020 7.26 3.13 15.46
C GLN A 1020 8.12 4.19 14.74
N PRO A 1021 8.04 4.31 13.40
CA PRO A 1021 8.64 5.45 12.71
C PRO A 1021 7.93 6.75 13.10
N TRP A 1022 8.69 7.85 13.10
CA TRP A 1022 8.17 9.21 13.22
C TRP A 1022 7.70 9.75 11.89
N PHE A 1023 8.27 9.29 10.77
CA PHE A 1023 7.74 9.52 9.43
C PHE A 1023 8.36 8.52 8.45
N VAL A 1024 8.05 8.66 7.17
CA VAL A 1024 8.69 7.91 6.09
C VAL A 1024 9.17 8.85 4.98
N VAL A 1025 10.16 8.42 4.20
CA VAL A 1025 10.76 9.20 3.08
C VAL A 1025 10.93 8.34 1.83
N PRO A 1026 10.99 8.95 0.62
CA PRO A 1026 11.42 8.26 -0.59
C PRO A 1026 12.84 7.69 -0.40
N ALA A 1027 13.09 6.51 -0.97
CA ALA A 1027 14.33 5.77 -0.75
C ALA A 1027 15.58 6.51 -1.29
N GLU A 1028 15.41 7.34 -2.32
CA GLU A 1028 16.47 8.18 -2.91
C GLU A 1028 17.03 9.24 -1.95
N HIS A 1029 16.26 9.66 -0.94
CA HIS A 1029 16.73 10.62 0.07
C HIS A 1029 17.37 9.94 1.28
N THR A 1030 17.84 8.70 1.11
CA THR A 1030 18.54 7.94 2.15
C THR A 1030 19.94 7.58 1.66
N ARG A 1031 20.94 7.86 2.49
CA ARG A 1031 22.37 7.63 2.20
C ARG A 1031 22.96 6.69 3.25
N LEU A 1032 23.95 5.88 2.87
CA LEU A 1032 24.69 5.04 3.83
C LEU A 1032 25.60 5.92 4.70
N GLY A 1033 25.60 5.70 6.00
CA GLY A 1033 26.48 6.40 6.94
C GLY A 1033 27.91 5.89 6.89
N ALA A 1034 28.90 6.77 7.06
CA ALA A 1034 30.33 6.40 7.09
C ALA A 1034 30.68 5.39 8.21
N GLY A 1035 29.92 5.39 9.32
CA GLY A 1035 30.00 4.41 10.40
C GLY A 1035 29.02 3.23 10.28
N GLY A 1036 28.45 3.00 9.09
CA GLY A 1036 27.36 2.05 8.86
C GLY A 1036 25.97 2.64 9.14
N GLY A 1037 24.93 1.83 8.89
CA GLY A 1037 23.53 2.23 8.99
C GLY A 1037 23.06 3.19 7.88
N MET A 1038 21.77 3.52 7.90
CA MET A 1038 21.16 4.50 6.99
C MET A 1038 20.97 5.85 7.68
N ARG A 1039 21.31 6.92 6.96
CA ARG A 1039 21.05 8.31 7.33
C ARG A 1039 20.07 8.96 6.37
N LEU A 1040 19.34 9.96 6.86
CA LEU A 1040 18.60 10.88 6.01
C LEU A 1040 19.60 11.77 5.28
N ASP A 1041 19.33 12.09 4.03
CA ASP A 1041 20.08 13.08 3.26
C ASP A 1041 19.94 14.48 3.92
N PRO A 1042 21.03 15.12 4.40
CA PRO A 1042 20.95 16.43 5.06
C PRO A 1042 20.43 17.55 4.15
N GLU A 1043 20.77 17.52 2.86
CA GLU A 1043 20.33 18.52 1.89
C GLU A 1043 18.82 18.43 1.70
N PHE A 1044 18.29 17.20 1.61
CA PHE A 1044 16.85 16.96 1.58
C PHE A 1044 16.16 17.35 2.90
N ALA A 1045 16.75 17.00 4.05
CA ALA A 1045 16.23 17.35 5.37
C ALA A 1045 16.07 18.87 5.54
N ALA A 1046 17.04 19.66 5.06
CA ALA A 1046 16.98 21.12 5.06
C ALA A 1046 15.87 21.71 4.17
N THR A 1047 15.24 20.91 3.29
CA THR A 1047 14.04 21.34 2.53
C THR A 1047 12.72 21.06 3.24
N ALA A 1048 12.72 20.34 4.36
CA ALA A 1048 11.50 19.88 5.04
C ALA A 1048 10.55 21.05 5.39
N ARG A 1049 9.32 21.01 4.87
CA ARG A 1049 8.32 22.09 5.05
C ARG A 1049 6.88 21.62 4.96
N LEU A 1050 5.95 22.41 5.46
CA LEU A 1050 4.52 22.14 5.32
C LEU A 1050 4.07 22.26 3.86
N ARG A 1051 3.29 21.28 3.38
CA ARG A 1051 2.59 21.37 2.09
C ARG A 1051 1.62 22.57 2.09
N ARG A 1052 1.55 23.31 0.97
CA ARG A 1052 0.62 24.43 0.76
C ARG A 1052 -0.14 24.24 -0.56
N LYS A 1053 -1.33 24.82 -0.66
CA LYS A 1053 -2.36 24.54 -1.67
C LYS A 1053 -2.65 25.75 -2.57
#